data_AF-A0A8H5PQJ4-F1
#
_entry.id   AF-A0A8H5PQJ4-F1
#
_cell.length_a   1.000
_cell.length_b   1.000
_cell.length_c   1.000
_cell.angle_alpha   90.00
_cell.angle_beta   90.00
_cell.angle_gamma   90.00
#
_symmetry.space_group_name_H-M   'P 1'
#
loop_
_entity.id
_entity.type
_entity.pdbx_description
1 polymer ?
#
loop_
_entity_poly.entity_id
_entity_poly.type
_entity_poly.pdbx_seq_one_letter_code
_entity_poly.pdbx_strand_id
1 'polypeptide(L)'
;MAPGLIETVSDFSLLPKTEYRTKLEVKPKSALFPDGYKTTGQQPPLYEEIHSYSDFPKKITGITAWTKDDLSGSPEKEAIWKHPFTPEELEDLSTAAENYINSGRDLNEMCKELFPLPHMEKYLEEVRDDMINGYGFILFQGMPVKEWGMRKSSTAYMGLGAHFGHIVSQNGRGHVLGHIKDLGENPADFHKVRLYRTTARQTFHADPADIVGLLCLNTPLKGGENNIVSGHRVWNVMQEERPDIAELLTQPIWYFDRKGEVSNGQEDYIRCSIYYIEKGNGRVYSKFDPNYVRSLKRFSDKGIIPPLSDAQAEAIEFFDQTCYRESIGNVLEVGDVHFMTNNHLYHSRQAYTDHEPPAPRRHLLRLPEYQPVSRNNVDQIPLVEPGASAGDDASDSDLENDIAISETELKRDHIPRRTLIRVLAANGVIQIPIWGFAISYGVLEEYYFNNWTLQGNKDITGAIGTTANGIMYLSMPFLFALFTRRWAYRRQEAAFCGALIASISFFLSTFSTNVWHLLVTQGITSAFGCALIYSPITLSLGEWYTTSNRSVAYGLVLSCKNIVGTLGPFLFKASLDTWGFRTTMMVWAVFVGAASILSISLVPIPPLRIAMHKTPERNIPWDFLKHPAIYFYSIAVFFQGTGYALPQTYLGTYAQDFSLLSETMATTVLALQNVMGILASAFFGWLSDNKQIVLSAQTVSAIPCVTSGLAVFLFWGNTTQGGVFLLVLFSITFGFFSSGYSATWGGILKQMENDSAERGESIDAGLIYGLINGVRGVGYLVGGAASVWLINAGTISDCQHFGYGSTYGPLILFTGLVSLAGGWVVIWSWWPESWTFGRRS
;
A
#
# COMPACT_ATOMS: atom_id res chain seq x y z
N MET A 1 -30.09 41.91 -27.95
CA MET A 1 -31.28 41.49 -27.21
C MET A 1 -31.09 40.05 -26.76
N ALA A 2 -31.20 39.81 -25.45
CA ALA A 2 -31.51 38.52 -24.79
C ALA A 2 -30.37 37.45 -24.69
N PRO A 3 -30.39 36.52 -23.68
CA PRO A 3 -29.38 36.49 -22.61
C PRO A 3 -28.86 35.08 -22.17
N GLY A 4 -27.78 35.04 -21.35
CA GLY A 4 -27.67 34.24 -20.11
C GLY A 4 -27.21 32.75 -20.10
N LEU A 5 -26.10 32.51 -19.37
CA LEU A 5 -25.74 31.36 -18.49
C LEU A 5 -25.16 30.02 -19.05
N ILE A 6 -23.85 29.86 -18.79
CA ILE A 6 -23.06 28.74 -18.17
C ILE A 6 -23.56 27.29 -18.30
N GLU A 7 -22.74 26.40 -18.86
CA GLU A 7 -22.28 25.14 -18.20
C GLU A 7 -21.14 24.42 -18.97
N THR A 8 -20.29 23.78 -18.18
CA THR A 8 -18.93 23.29 -18.47
C THR A 8 -18.85 21.76 -18.58
N VAL A 9 -18.14 21.24 -19.59
CA VAL A 9 -17.65 19.85 -19.72
C VAL A 9 -16.25 19.96 -20.37
N SER A 10 -15.09 19.53 -19.85
CA SER A 10 -14.62 18.45 -18.97
C SER A 10 -14.53 17.06 -19.64
N ASP A 11 -13.48 16.79 -20.40
CA ASP A 11 -12.90 15.43 -20.42
C ASP A 11 -11.42 15.38 -20.85
N PHE A 12 -10.57 14.89 -19.96
CA PHE A 12 -9.11 14.70 -20.11
C PHE A 12 -8.75 13.19 -20.13
N SER A 13 -9.69 12.35 -20.60
CA SER A 13 -9.71 10.87 -20.51
C SER A 13 -8.61 10.10 -21.24
N LEU A 14 -7.54 10.75 -21.71
CA LEU A 14 -6.54 10.09 -22.57
C LEU A 14 -5.11 10.01 -21.99
N LEU A 15 -4.81 10.42 -20.75
CA LEU A 15 -3.47 10.17 -20.15
C LEU A 15 -3.50 9.47 -18.78
N PRO A 16 -2.60 8.48 -18.59
CA PRO A 16 -2.57 7.60 -17.42
C PRO A 16 -2.01 8.31 -16.19
N LYS A 17 -2.76 8.29 -15.07
CA LYS A 17 -2.31 8.83 -13.79
C LYS A 17 -1.48 7.79 -13.03
N THR A 18 -0.21 8.12 -12.81
CA THR A 18 0.76 7.34 -12.05
C THR A 18 0.78 7.77 -10.58
N GLU A 19 0.80 6.78 -9.70
CA GLU A 19 0.80 6.81 -8.23
C GLU A 19 1.90 7.69 -7.61
N TYR A 20 1.67 8.26 -6.40
CA TYR A 20 2.62 8.24 -5.26
C TYR A 20 2.09 8.94 -3.98
N ARG A 21 2.01 8.20 -2.85
CA ARG A 21 2.53 8.58 -1.49
C ARG A 21 2.40 7.44 -0.42
N THR A 22 3.51 7.08 0.25
CA THR A 22 3.65 6.16 1.41
C THR A 22 4.77 6.69 2.34
N LYS A 23 4.52 6.90 3.64
CA LYS A 23 5.54 7.35 4.63
C LYS A 23 6.74 6.38 4.70
N LEU A 24 7.97 6.86 4.97
CA LEU A 24 9.08 5.96 5.31
C LEU A 24 9.55 6.04 6.77
N GLU A 25 9.84 4.85 7.31
CA GLU A 25 10.21 4.51 8.70
C GLU A 25 11.60 3.81 8.75
N VAL A 26 12.46 4.08 7.76
CA VAL A 26 13.86 3.66 7.73
C VAL A 26 14.72 4.71 8.46
N LYS A 27 15.35 4.37 9.59
CA LYS A 27 16.49 5.11 10.16
C LYS A 27 17.58 5.06 9.09
N PRO A 28 17.89 6.17 8.42
CA PRO A 28 18.81 6.09 7.29
C PRO A 28 20.15 5.51 7.77
N LYS A 29 20.83 4.62 7.04
CA LYS A 29 22.09 4.08 7.58
C LYS A 29 23.05 5.27 7.76
N SER A 30 23.63 5.48 8.95
CA SER A 30 24.63 6.55 9.14
C SER A 30 25.82 6.40 8.18
N ALA A 31 26.10 5.19 7.72
CA ALA A 31 27.07 4.92 6.66
C ALA A 31 26.63 5.41 5.25
N LEU A 32 25.33 5.58 4.99
CA LEU A 32 24.80 6.18 3.76
C LEU A 32 24.83 7.72 3.81
N PHE A 33 24.92 8.29 5.01
CA PHE A 33 25.02 9.73 5.25
C PHE A 33 26.20 10.00 6.18
N PRO A 34 27.45 9.89 5.68
CA PRO A 34 28.67 9.99 6.50
C PRO A 34 28.77 11.31 7.30
N ASP A 35 28.02 12.33 6.89
CA ASP A 35 27.93 13.65 7.53
C ASP A 35 26.64 13.87 8.36
N GLY A 36 25.85 12.83 8.63
CA GLY A 36 24.57 12.91 9.38
C GLY A 36 23.32 13.13 8.51
N TYR A 37 22.13 12.96 9.10
CA TYR A 37 20.85 13.14 8.39
C TYR A 37 20.57 14.62 8.10
N LYS A 38 20.48 14.98 6.83
CA LYS A 38 20.18 16.35 6.39
C LYS A 38 18.76 16.39 5.85
N THR A 39 17.83 16.91 6.65
CA THR A 39 16.44 17.12 6.24
C THR A 39 16.24 18.57 5.87
N THR A 40 15.32 18.88 4.95
CA THR A 40 14.87 20.27 4.68
C THR A 40 14.02 20.85 5.81
N GLY A 41 14.05 20.23 7.00
CA GLY A 41 13.08 20.36 8.06
C GLY A 41 12.60 21.79 8.24
N GLN A 42 11.28 21.98 8.16
CA GLN A 42 10.67 23.25 8.46
C GLN A 42 10.83 23.46 9.98
N GLN A 43 11.87 24.16 10.41
CA GLN A 43 12.14 24.43 11.82
C GLN A 43 11.68 25.84 12.17
N PRO A 44 11.25 26.08 13.43
CA PRO A 44 11.08 27.44 13.89
C PRO A 44 12.43 28.17 13.89
N PRO A 45 12.45 29.48 13.61
CA PRO A 45 13.65 30.28 13.79
C PRO A 45 14.06 30.31 15.26
N LEU A 46 15.33 30.57 15.52
CA LEU A 46 15.81 30.95 16.84
C LEU A 46 15.22 32.32 17.19
N TYR A 47 14.12 32.33 17.96
CA TYR A 47 13.35 33.56 18.22
C TYR A 47 14.17 34.66 18.90
N GLU A 48 15.19 34.31 19.67
CA GLU A 48 16.10 35.26 20.34
C GLU A 48 17.02 36.00 19.36
N GLU A 49 17.20 35.47 18.16
CA GLU A 49 18.09 35.97 17.12
C GLU A 49 17.31 36.71 16.02
N ILE A 50 16.00 36.88 16.20
CA ILE A 50 15.17 37.66 15.28
C ILE A 50 15.42 39.14 15.56
N HIS A 51 15.94 39.82 14.55
CA HIS A 51 16.24 41.24 14.60
C HIS A 51 14.99 42.11 14.47
N SER A 52 15.06 43.29 15.08
CA SER A 52 14.03 44.31 14.91
C SER A 52 14.17 44.99 13.55
N TYR A 53 13.09 45.53 12.99
CA TYR A 53 13.14 46.22 11.69
C TYR A 53 14.19 47.36 11.62
N SER A 54 14.48 48.02 12.76
CA SER A 54 15.51 49.07 12.83
C SER A 54 16.93 48.57 12.56
N ASP A 55 17.20 47.28 12.75
CA ASP A 55 18.51 46.66 12.51
C ASP A 55 18.74 46.35 11.03
N PHE A 56 17.68 46.27 10.23
CA PHE A 56 17.78 45.95 8.80
C PHE A 56 18.26 47.15 7.98
N PRO A 57 19.06 46.92 6.92
CA PRO A 57 19.50 47.98 6.04
C PRO A 57 18.32 48.61 5.30
N LYS A 58 18.32 49.95 5.20
CA LYS A 58 17.35 50.68 4.37
C LYS A 58 17.59 50.47 2.87
N LYS A 59 18.80 50.10 2.48
CA LYS A 59 19.15 49.74 1.11
C LYS A 59 20.27 48.71 1.11
N ILE A 60 20.08 47.64 0.36
CA ILE A 60 21.07 46.60 0.07
C ILE A 60 21.76 46.95 -1.24
N THR A 61 23.09 46.83 -1.29
CA THR A 61 23.91 47.12 -2.47
C THR A 61 24.82 45.93 -2.79
N GLY A 62 25.35 45.89 -4.02
CA GLY A 62 26.24 44.82 -4.48
C GLY A 62 25.56 43.91 -5.49
N ILE A 63 26.28 42.87 -5.92
CA ILE A 63 25.90 42.00 -7.04
C ILE A 63 24.60 41.21 -6.80
N THR A 64 24.30 40.86 -5.54
CA THR A 64 23.07 40.14 -5.15
C THR A 64 21.81 41.00 -5.30
N ALA A 65 21.92 42.33 -5.40
CA ALA A 65 20.80 43.27 -5.54
C ALA A 65 20.59 43.70 -7.01
N TRP A 66 20.77 42.76 -7.94
CA TRP A 66 20.66 42.96 -9.39
C TRP A 66 19.22 43.29 -9.84
N THR A 67 19.12 43.90 -11.02
CA THR A 67 17.87 44.23 -11.71
C THR A 67 17.69 43.41 -12.99
N LYS A 68 16.47 43.40 -13.53
CA LYS A 68 16.17 42.77 -14.82
C LYS A 68 17.08 43.26 -15.96
N ASP A 69 17.41 44.55 -15.96
CA ASP A 69 18.22 45.15 -17.01
C ASP A 69 19.68 44.73 -16.93
N ASP A 70 20.16 44.25 -15.78
CA ASP A 70 21.54 43.76 -15.63
C ASP A 70 21.75 42.41 -16.33
N LEU A 71 20.71 41.57 -16.38
CA LEU A 71 20.80 40.16 -16.77
C LEU A 71 20.00 39.77 -18.02
N SER A 72 19.24 40.70 -18.60
CA SER A 72 18.40 40.45 -19.78
C SER A 72 18.55 41.53 -20.86
N GLY A 73 18.05 41.25 -22.06
CA GLY A 73 18.01 42.21 -23.17
C GLY A 73 19.21 42.18 -24.14
N SER A 74 20.22 41.34 -23.89
CA SER A 74 21.27 41.02 -24.87
C SER A 74 21.89 39.63 -24.62
N PRO A 75 22.44 38.96 -25.66
CA PRO A 75 23.13 37.68 -25.49
C PRO A 75 24.32 37.73 -24.53
N GLU A 76 25.05 38.86 -24.49
CA GLU A 76 26.19 39.05 -23.57
C GLU A 76 25.76 39.04 -22.10
N LYS A 77 24.58 39.60 -21.80
CA LYS A 77 24.02 39.59 -20.43
C LYS A 77 23.45 38.22 -20.06
N GLU A 78 22.85 37.52 -21.02
CA GLU A 78 22.35 36.16 -20.79
C GLU A 78 23.48 35.15 -20.61
N ALA A 79 24.63 35.35 -21.27
CA ALA A 79 25.82 34.52 -21.09
C ALA A 79 26.43 34.60 -19.68
N ILE A 80 26.02 35.57 -18.86
CA ILE A 80 26.42 35.64 -17.44
C ILE A 80 25.89 34.44 -16.65
N TRP A 81 24.70 33.95 -17.01
CA TRP A 81 23.97 32.93 -16.24
C TRP A 81 23.53 31.72 -17.08
N LYS A 82 23.80 31.70 -18.40
CA LYS A 82 23.57 30.56 -19.28
C LYS A 82 24.88 29.90 -19.70
N HIS A 83 25.01 28.62 -19.42
CA HIS A 83 26.18 27.80 -19.73
C HIS A 83 25.78 26.59 -20.61
N PRO A 84 25.95 26.67 -21.93
CA PRO A 84 25.81 25.50 -22.79
C PRO A 84 26.92 24.49 -22.48
N PHE A 85 26.57 23.23 -22.22
CA PHE A 85 27.59 22.21 -21.96
C PHE A 85 28.51 22.02 -23.17
N THR A 86 29.82 21.96 -22.93
CA THR A 86 30.76 21.55 -23.99
C THR A 86 30.73 20.03 -24.19
N PRO A 87 31.21 19.51 -25.34
CA PRO A 87 31.30 18.07 -25.56
C PRO A 87 32.09 17.33 -24.47
N GLU A 88 33.19 17.92 -24.00
CA GLU A 88 34.04 17.36 -22.94
C GLU A 88 33.31 17.30 -21.60
N GLU A 89 32.52 18.33 -21.27
CA GLU A 89 31.69 18.37 -20.06
C GLU A 89 30.57 17.31 -20.08
N LEU A 90 29.95 17.10 -21.25
CA LEU A 90 28.96 16.04 -21.43
C LEU A 90 29.58 14.65 -21.32
N GLU A 91 30.81 14.46 -21.80
CA GLU A 91 31.56 13.22 -21.66
C GLU A 91 31.90 12.92 -20.20
N ASP A 92 32.33 13.94 -19.43
CA ASP A 92 32.54 13.83 -17.98
C ASP A 92 31.27 13.38 -17.26
N LEU A 93 30.16 14.09 -17.48
CA LEU A 93 28.86 13.76 -16.88
C LEU A 93 28.40 12.34 -17.23
N SER A 94 28.56 11.97 -18.50
CA SER A 94 28.21 10.64 -19.01
C SER A 94 29.01 9.55 -18.31
N THR A 95 30.34 9.71 -18.28
CA THR A 95 31.29 8.73 -17.74
C THR A 95 31.15 8.60 -16.23
N ALA A 96 31.04 9.72 -15.51
CA ALA A 96 30.81 9.73 -14.07
C ALA A 96 29.48 9.05 -13.71
N ALA A 97 28.40 9.31 -14.47
CA ALA A 97 27.11 8.66 -14.27
C ALA A 97 27.16 7.14 -14.48
N GLU A 98 27.85 6.67 -15.52
CA GLU A 98 28.01 5.23 -15.76
C GLU A 98 28.84 4.56 -14.68
N ASN A 99 29.96 5.17 -14.28
CA ASN A 99 30.80 4.68 -13.19
C ASN A 99 30.02 4.58 -11.88
N TYR A 100 29.24 5.60 -11.54
CA TYR A 100 28.40 5.60 -10.35
C TYR A 100 27.34 4.48 -10.42
N ILE A 101 26.63 4.35 -11.53
CA ILE A 101 25.63 3.30 -11.74
C ILE A 101 26.26 1.90 -11.61
N ASN A 102 27.42 1.70 -12.21
CA ASN A 102 28.14 0.42 -12.22
C ASN A 102 28.72 0.06 -10.84
N SER A 103 28.98 1.05 -9.99
CA SER A 103 29.42 0.81 -8.61
C SER A 103 28.36 0.13 -7.73
N GLY A 104 27.08 0.19 -8.14
CA GLY A 104 25.96 -0.38 -7.38
C GLY A 104 25.60 0.39 -6.11
N ARG A 105 26.20 1.57 -5.89
CA ARG A 105 25.88 2.47 -4.77
C ARG A 105 24.48 3.05 -4.88
N ASP A 106 23.88 3.34 -3.73
CA ASP A 106 22.58 4.00 -3.69
C ASP A 106 22.74 5.47 -4.12
N LEU A 107 21.72 6.06 -4.75
CA LEU A 107 21.76 7.48 -5.11
C LEU A 107 21.88 8.39 -3.88
N ASN A 108 21.38 7.95 -2.72
CA ASN A 108 21.50 8.71 -1.47
C ASN A 108 22.96 8.84 -0.96
N GLU A 109 23.88 8.01 -1.45
CA GLU A 109 25.31 8.12 -1.15
C GLU A 109 26.02 9.22 -1.97
N MET A 110 25.34 9.86 -2.93
CA MET A 110 25.96 10.77 -3.88
C MET A 110 26.64 11.96 -3.18
N CYS A 111 27.92 12.15 -3.46
CA CYS A 111 28.71 13.31 -3.04
C CYS A 111 29.73 13.69 -4.12
N LYS A 112 30.32 14.89 -4.02
CA LYS A 112 31.33 15.41 -4.96
C LYS A 112 32.44 14.38 -5.25
N GLU A 113 32.94 13.73 -4.20
CA GLU A 113 34.07 12.80 -4.27
C GLU A 113 33.75 11.51 -5.04
N LEU A 114 32.48 11.10 -5.05
CA LEU A 114 32.01 9.91 -5.77
C LEU A 114 31.59 10.24 -7.22
N PHE A 115 31.55 11.52 -7.59
CA PHE A 115 31.12 11.98 -8.91
C PHE A 115 32.08 13.05 -9.48
N PRO A 116 33.32 12.68 -9.82
CA PRO A 116 34.33 13.62 -10.31
C PRO A 116 33.97 14.15 -11.71
N LEU A 117 34.13 15.47 -11.91
CA LEU A 117 33.90 16.18 -13.17
C LEU A 117 35.14 17.03 -13.53
N PRO A 118 36.23 16.41 -14.02
CA PRO A 118 37.54 17.06 -14.14
C PRO A 118 37.57 18.30 -15.03
N HIS A 119 36.78 18.35 -16.11
CA HIS A 119 36.73 19.50 -17.02
C HIS A 119 35.88 20.65 -16.46
N MET A 120 34.98 20.38 -15.51
CA MET A 120 34.06 21.38 -14.95
C MET A 120 34.40 21.79 -13.51
N GLU A 121 35.24 21.06 -12.79
CA GLU A 121 35.40 21.20 -11.33
C GLU A 121 35.66 22.64 -10.90
N LYS A 122 36.63 23.32 -11.54
CA LYS A 122 36.95 24.71 -11.22
C LYS A 122 35.77 25.66 -11.49
N TYR A 123 35.07 25.46 -12.61
CA TYR A 123 33.92 26.28 -12.95
C TYR A 123 32.77 26.07 -11.97
N LEU A 124 32.50 24.82 -11.56
CA LEU A 124 31.47 24.51 -10.57
C LEU A 124 31.79 25.12 -9.19
N GLU A 125 33.07 25.25 -8.83
CA GLU A 125 33.49 25.97 -7.62
C GLU A 125 33.22 27.48 -7.71
N GLU A 126 33.48 28.10 -8.86
CA GLU A 126 33.15 29.51 -9.12
C GLU A 126 31.63 29.74 -9.10
N VAL A 127 30.86 28.86 -9.74
CA VAL A 127 29.38 28.90 -9.73
C VAL A 127 28.84 28.70 -8.32
N ARG A 128 29.44 27.80 -7.53
CA ARG A 128 29.05 27.58 -6.13
C ARG A 128 29.23 28.85 -5.29
N ASP A 129 30.31 29.60 -5.52
CA ASP A 129 30.51 30.90 -4.86
C ASP A 129 29.48 31.93 -5.33
N ASP A 130 29.18 31.99 -6.64
CA ASP A 130 28.14 32.87 -7.19
C ASP A 130 26.74 32.57 -6.60
N MET A 131 26.39 31.29 -6.37
CA MET A 131 25.13 30.91 -5.71
C MET A 131 24.95 31.60 -4.35
N ILE A 132 26.05 31.85 -3.63
CA ILE A 132 26.04 32.43 -2.28
C ILE A 132 26.25 33.94 -2.32
N ASN A 133 27.26 34.38 -3.07
CA ASN A 133 27.82 35.72 -3.00
C ASN A 133 27.54 36.57 -4.24
N GLY A 134 27.05 35.95 -5.31
CA GLY A 134 26.89 36.53 -6.64
C GLY A 134 25.43 36.71 -7.05
N TYR A 135 25.11 36.39 -8.31
CA TYR A 135 23.75 36.52 -8.84
C TYR A 135 22.80 35.47 -8.27
N GLY A 136 23.30 34.29 -7.91
CA GLY A 136 22.55 33.30 -7.16
C GLY A 136 21.89 32.20 -8.00
N PHE A 137 22.13 32.14 -9.31
CA PHE A 137 21.50 31.16 -10.19
C PHE A 137 22.29 30.93 -11.49
N ILE A 138 22.12 29.75 -12.10
CA ILE A 138 22.83 29.30 -13.29
C ILE A 138 21.93 28.34 -14.09
N LEU A 139 21.93 28.47 -15.41
CA LEU A 139 21.24 27.60 -16.35
C LEU A 139 22.26 26.85 -17.20
N PHE A 140 22.46 25.56 -16.93
CA PHE A 140 23.19 24.68 -17.83
C PHE A 140 22.28 24.22 -18.96
N GLN A 141 22.76 24.23 -20.21
CA GLN A 141 21.92 23.94 -21.37
C GLN A 141 22.40 22.70 -22.13
N GLY A 142 21.44 21.87 -22.55
CA GLY A 142 21.70 20.80 -23.51
C GLY A 142 22.17 19.45 -22.95
N MET A 143 21.81 19.09 -21.71
CA MET A 143 22.03 17.72 -21.23
C MET A 143 21.23 16.72 -22.10
N PRO A 144 21.83 15.67 -22.68
CA PRO A 144 21.18 14.80 -23.67
C PRO A 144 20.24 13.77 -23.04
N VAL A 145 19.21 14.25 -22.34
CA VAL A 145 18.31 13.42 -21.51
C VAL A 145 17.48 12.41 -22.29
N LYS A 146 17.21 12.68 -23.56
CA LYS A 146 16.50 11.74 -24.45
C LYS A 146 17.37 10.54 -24.81
N GLU A 147 18.68 10.76 -25.00
CA GLU A 147 19.64 9.71 -25.38
C GLU A 147 20.06 8.87 -24.17
N TRP A 148 20.29 9.53 -23.04
CA TRP A 148 20.73 8.86 -21.81
C TRP A 148 19.60 8.11 -21.10
N GLY A 149 18.35 8.52 -21.31
CA GLY A 149 17.20 7.97 -20.61
C GLY A 149 17.19 8.29 -19.11
N MET A 150 16.07 7.99 -18.45
CA MET A 150 15.78 8.48 -17.09
C MET A 150 16.88 8.17 -16.06
N ARG A 151 17.41 6.94 -16.03
CA ARG A 151 18.34 6.51 -14.97
C ARG A 151 19.67 7.25 -15.06
N LYS A 152 20.27 7.31 -16.25
CA LYS A 152 21.57 7.97 -16.45
C LYS A 152 21.43 9.49 -16.31
N SER A 153 20.37 10.09 -16.87
CA SER A 153 20.09 11.52 -16.69
C SER A 153 19.86 11.90 -15.24
N SER A 154 19.10 11.10 -14.47
CA SER A 154 18.89 11.37 -13.04
C SER A 154 20.19 11.27 -12.24
N THR A 155 21.05 10.29 -12.59
CA THR A 155 22.35 10.11 -11.93
C THR A 155 23.30 11.26 -12.26
N ALA A 156 23.39 11.66 -13.53
CA ALA A 156 24.23 12.77 -13.97
C ALA A 156 23.79 14.11 -13.36
N TYR A 157 22.49 14.37 -13.34
CA TYR A 157 21.92 15.56 -12.72
C TYR A 157 22.16 15.62 -11.22
N MET A 158 21.96 14.51 -10.51
CA MET A 158 22.20 14.43 -9.07
C MET A 158 23.70 14.54 -8.75
N GLY A 159 24.56 13.94 -9.57
CA GLY A 159 26.01 14.08 -9.48
C GLY A 159 26.48 15.52 -9.69
N LEU A 160 25.92 16.23 -10.67
CA LEU A 160 26.17 17.67 -10.88
C LEU A 160 25.75 18.50 -9.67
N GLY A 161 24.54 18.27 -9.11
CA GLY A 161 24.06 18.96 -7.91
C GLY A 161 24.94 18.73 -6.68
N ALA A 162 25.57 17.56 -6.56
CA ALA A 162 26.48 17.23 -5.45
C ALA A 162 27.75 18.12 -5.40
N HIS A 163 28.08 18.84 -6.48
CA HIS A 163 29.16 19.85 -6.48
C HIS A 163 28.75 21.16 -5.81
N PHE A 164 27.45 21.48 -5.73
CA PHE A 164 26.96 22.72 -5.15
C PHE A 164 26.65 22.61 -3.65
N GLY A 165 26.27 21.43 -3.17
CA GLY A 165 25.95 21.22 -1.77
C GLY A 165 25.57 19.78 -1.43
N HIS A 166 25.05 19.60 -0.23
CA HIS A 166 24.56 18.31 0.22
C HIS A 166 23.10 18.14 -0.20
N ILE A 167 22.81 17.03 -0.84
CA ILE A 167 21.46 16.73 -1.27
C ILE A 167 20.59 16.40 -0.04
N VAL A 168 19.40 16.99 0.01
CA VAL A 168 18.49 16.85 1.14
C VAL A 168 17.14 16.25 0.73
N SER A 169 16.37 15.79 1.70
CA SER A 169 15.05 15.22 1.42
C SER A 169 14.00 16.29 1.12
N GLN A 170 13.12 16.05 0.13
CA GLN A 170 12.04 16.96 -0.29
C GLN A 170 10.70 16.78 0.44
N ASN A 171 10.54 15.68 1.17
CA ASN A 171 9.29 15.34 1.83
C ASN A 171 9.50 14.30 2.94
N GLY A 172 8.47 14.06 3.76
CA GLY A 172 8.49 13.05 4.82
C GLY A 172 8.67 11.58 4.35
N ARG A 173 8.87 11.33 3.05
CA ARG A 173 9.25 10.04 2.48
C ARG A 173 10.73 9.96 2.06
N GLY A 174 11.60 10.90 2.43
CA GLY A 174 13.03 10.74 2.16
C GLY A 174 13.42 10.88 0.69
N HIS A 175 12.51 11.24 -0.22
CA HIS A 175 12.86 11.38 -1.64
C HIS A 175 13.82 12.55 -1.83
N VAL A 176 14.98 12.26 -2.43
CA VAL A 176 16.03 13.24 -2.76
C VAL A 176 15.83 13.86 -4.15
N LEU A 177 15.26 13.10 -5.10
CA LEU A 177 14.80 13.59 -6.40
C LEU A 177 13.27 13.62 -6.47
N GLY A 178 12.72 14.73 -6.92
CA GLY A 178 11.28 15.01 -6.91
C GLY A 178 10.75 15.19 -8.33
N HIS A 179 9.56 14.68 -8.60
CA HIS A 179 8.91 14.87 -9.90
C HIS A 179 8.00 16.10 -9.87
N ILE A 180 8.22 17.03 -10.80
CA ILE A 180 7.34 18.17 -11.07
C ILE A 180 6.63 17.92 -12.40
N LYS A 181 5.33 17.59 -12.31
CA LYS A 181 4.44 17.32 -13.44
C LYS A 181 2.99 17.40 -12.97
N ASP A 182 2.07 17.62 -13.91
CA ASP A 182 0.64 17.56 -13.59
C ASP A 182 0.21 16.12 -13.27
N LEU A 183 -0.43 15.93 -12.11
CA LEU A 183 -1.08 14.68 -11.70
C LEU A 183 -2.61 14.75 -11.83
N GLY A 184 -3.14 15.87 -12.35
CA GLY A 184 -4.56 16.16 -12.43
C GLY A 184 -5.22 16.30 -11.07
N GLU A 185 -4.48 16.85 -10.10
CA GLU A 185 -4.96 17.25 -8.77
C GLU A 185 -5.67 18.62 -8.87
N ASN A 186 -6.66 18.89 -8.01
CA ASN A 186 -7.36 20.18 -8.01
C ASN A 186 -6.51 21.26 -7.30
N PRO A 187 -6.08 22.34 -7.98
CA PRO A 187 -5.29 23.41 -7.34
C PRO A 187 -6.06 24.17 -6.26
N ALA A 188 -7.39 24.08 -6.22
CA ALA A 188 -8.21 24.70 -5.17
C ALA A 188 -8.10 23.98 -3.80
N ASP A 189 -7.61 22.74 -3.75
CA ASP A 189 -7.41 21.99 -2.51
C ASP A 189 -6.06 22.31 -1.85
N PHE A 190 -5.81 23.60 -1.58
CA PHE A 190 -4.52 24.15 -1.14
C PHE A 190 -3.94 23.52 0.16
N HIS A 191 -4.80 22.89 0.97
CA HIS A 191 -4.40 22.13 2.16
C HIS A 191 -3.79 20.75 1.88
N LYS A 192 -4.12 20.13 0.73
CA LYS A 192 -3.73 18.75 0.39
C LYS A 192 -2.79 18.69 -0.82
N VAL A 193 -2.98 19.61 -1.76
CA VAL A 193 -2.29 19.64 -3.05
C VAL A 193 -1.08 20.57 -2.99
N ARG A 194 0.05 20.12 -3.54
CA ARG A 194 1.23 20.98 -3.76
C ARG A 194 1.19 21.49 -5.21
N LEU A 195 1.27 22.81 -5.42
CA LEU A 195 1.01 23.44 -6.74
C LEU A 195 1.92 22.97 -7.89
N TYR A 196 3.12 22.46 -7.59
CA TYR A 196 3.99 21.89 -8.61
C TYR A 196 3.44 20.57 -9.22
N ARG A 197 2.38 19.99 -8.64
CA ARG A 197 1.65 18.82 -9.13
C ARG A 197 0.45 19.16 -10.01
N THR A 198 0.24 20.44 -10.31
CA THR A 198 -0.85 20.96 -11.13
C THR A 198 -0.33 21.91 -12.20
N THR A 199 -1.19 22.26 -13.15
CA THR A 199 -0.93 23.23 -14.22
C THR A 199 -1.11 24.70 -13.82
N ALA A 200 -1.61 24.96 -12.60
CA ALA A 200 -1.90 26.31 -12.11
C ALA A 200 -0.64 27.19 -11.98
N ARG A 201 -0.76 28.50 -11.78
CA ARG A 201 0.42 29.33 -11.46
C ARG A 201 0.93 28.97 -10.06
N GLN A 202 2.25 28.82 -9.91
CA GLN A 202 2.91 28.81 -8.61
C GLN A 202 3.52 30.19 -8.41
N THR A 203 3.03 30.91 -7.40
CA THR A 203 3.45 32.29 -7.08
C THR A 203 4.92 32.37 -6.70
N PHE A 204 5.48 33.58 -6.60
CA PHE A 204 6.85 33.73 -6.14
C PHE A 204 7.03 33.17 -4.73
N HIS A 205 8.06 32.35 -4.58
CA HIS A 205 8.41 31.68 -3.34
C HIS A 205 9.91 31.38 -3.28
N ALA A 206 10.38 31.08 -2.07
CA ALA A 206 11.68 30.49 -1.79
C ALA A 206 11.44 29.14 -1.11
N ASP A 207 12.02 28.07 -1.68
CA ASP A 207 11.94 26.73 -1.08
C ASP A 207 12.72 26.70 0.25
N PRO A 208 12.41 25.79 1.20
CA PRO A 208 13.11 25.73 2.49
C PRO A 208 14.60 25.38 2.43
N ALA A 209 15.06 24.75 1.35
CA ALA A 209 16.45 24.36 1.12
C ALA A 209 17.29 25.56 0.63
N ASP A 210 18.61 25.53 0.74
CA ASP A 210 19.45 26.67 0.33
C ASP A 210 19.50 26.83 -1.19
N ILE A 211 19.60 25.72 -1.91
CA ILE A 211 19.63 25.69 -3.38
C ILE A 211 18.54 24.72 -3.86
N VAL A 212 17.92 25.07 -4.98
CA VAL A 212 17.03 24.18 -5.72
C VAL A 212 17.49 24.09 -7.17
N GLY A 213 17.70 22.86 -7.62
CA GLY A 213 17.89 22.50 -9.01
C GLY A 213 16.59 22.07 -9.69
N LEU A 214 16.50 22.32 -10.99
CA LEU A 214 15.45 21.84 -11.89
C LEU A 214 16.05 21.29 -13.18
N LEU A 215 15.87 20.00 -13.47
CA LEU A 215 16.17 19.40 -14.79
C LEU A 215 14.89 19.26 -15.62
N CYS A 216 14.88 19.79 -16.84
CA CYS A 216 13.77 19.64 -17.78
C CYS A 216 13.90 18.37 -18.62
N LEU A 217 12.94 17.45 -18.47
CA LEU A 217 12.85 16.23 -19.29
C LEU A 217 11.90 16.40 -20.47
N ASN A 218 10.80 17.15 -20.26
CA ASN A 218 9.80 17.47 -21.28
C ASN A 218 9.21 18.85 -21.01
N THR A 219 8.89 19.58 -22.07
CA THR A 219 8.30 20.93 -22.04
C THR A 219 6.77 20.89 -22.10
N PRO A 220 6.08 21.94 -21.61
CA PRO A 220 4.64 22.11 -21.85
C PRO A 220 4.36 22.56 -23.29
N LEU A 221 3.10 22.43 -23.73
CA LEU A 221 2.65 22.96 -25.02
C LEU A 221 2.68 24.50 -25.05
N LYS A 222 2.28 25.13 -23.95
CA LYS A 222 2.25 26.60 -23.82
C LYS A 222 2.42 27.01 -22.36
N GLY A 223 3.10 28.12 -22.12
CA GLY A 223 3.30 28.70 -20.79
C GLY A 223 4.36 27.95 -19.98
N GLY A 224 4.28 28.03 -18.66
CA GLY A 224 5.20 27.31 -17.77
C GLY A 224 6.58 27.93 -17.65
N GLU A 225 6.68 29.21 -18.03
CA GLU A 225 7.84 30.07 -17.83
C GLU A 225 8.23 30.08 -16.35
N ASN A 226 9.51 29.84 -16.09
CA ASN A 226 10.09 29.92 -14.76
C ASN A 226 10.68 31.32 -14.62
N ASN A 227 10.19 32.08 -13.63
CA ASN A 227 10.69 33.42 -13.36
C ASN A 227 11.52 33.41 -12.09
N ILE A 228 12.53 34.26 -12.06
CA ILE A 228 13.44 34.46 -10.93
C ILE A 228 13.64 35.96 -10.71
N VAL A 229 13.83 36.34 -9.45
CA VAL A 229 14.03 37.74 -9.05
C VAL A 229 14.93 37.83 -7.82
N SER A 230 15.77 38.86 -7.77
CA SER A 230 16.56 39.18 -6.59
C SER A 230 15.67 39.57 -5.41
N GLY A 231 15.76 38.81 -4.32
CA GLY A 231 15.10 39.11 -3.05
C GLY A 231 15.63 40.39 -2.39
N HIS A 232 16.90 40.75 -2.64
CA HIS A 232 17.47 42.03 -2.21
C HIS A 232 16.94 43.21 -3.01
N ARG A 233 16.70 43.02 -4.32
CA ARG A 233 16.01 44.03 -5.14
C ARG A 233 14.58 44.22 -4.66
N VAL A 234 13.85 43.14 -4.40
CA VAL A 234 12.49 43.18 -3.85
C VAL A 234 12.48 43.90 -2.49
N TRP A 235 13.44 43.61 -1.60
CA TRP A 235 13.61 44.33 -0.34
C TRP A 235 13.79 45.84 -0.55
N ASN A 236 14.70 46.24 -1.44
CA ASN A 236 14.95 47.65 -1.73
C ASN A 236 13.71 48.38 -2.25
N VAL A 237 12.94 47.74 -3.14
CA VAL A 237 11.68 48.29 -3.65
C VAL A 237 10.66 48.44 -2.53
N MET A 238 10.52 47.44 -1.66
CA MET A 238 9.61 47.54 -0.51
C MET A 238 10.06 48.65 0.45
N GLN A 239 11.36 48.82 0.72
CA GLN A 239 11.86 49.91 1.56
C GLN A 239 11.57 51.30 0.98
N GLU A 240 11.57 51.45 -0.35
CA GLU A 240 11.33 52.71 -1.05
C GLU A 240 9.84 53.03 -1.18
N GLU A 241 9.03 52.05 -1.57
CA GLU A 241 7.61 52.26 -1.91
C GLU A 241 6.66 52.01 -0.73
N ARG A 242 6.96 51.02 0.13
CA ARG A 242 6.09 50.53 1.22
C ARG A 242 6.91 50.06 2.43
N PRO A 243 7.61 50.97 3.14
CA PRO A 243 8.45 50.61 4.29
C PRO A 243 7.65 49.97 5.43
N ASP A 244 6.34 50.23 5.51
CA ASP A 244 5.40 49.58 6.42
C ASP A 244 5.26 48.07 6.13
N ILE A 245 5.22 47.67 4.85
CA ILE A 245 5.23 46.26 4.44
C ILE A 245 6.59 45.63 4.72
N ALA A 246 7.69 46.34 4.41
CA ALA A 246 9.03 45.85 4.72
C ALA A 246 9.20 45.56 6.22
N GLU A 247 8.72 46.46 7.09
CA GLU A 247 8.66 46.26 8.54
C GLU A 247 7.82 45.04 8.91
N LEU A 248 6.60 44.92 8.37
CA LEU A 248 5.70 43.80 8.64
C LEU A 248 6.33 42.43 8.32
N LEU A 249 7.11 42.33 7.25
CA LEU A 249 7.77 41.09 6.83
C LEU A 249 8.95 40.69 7.75
N THR A 250 9.46 41.59 8.58
CA THR A 250 10.49 41.27 9.60
C THR A 250 9.90 40.76 10.91
N GLN A 251 8.61 41.01 11.16
CA GLN A 251 7.97 40.66 12.43
C GLN A 251 7.72 39.15 12.55
N PRO A 252 7.95 38.53 13.73
CA PRO A 252 7.75 37.09 13.94
C PRO A 252 6.28 36.72 14.18
N ILE A 253 5.40 37.25 13.33
CA ILE A 253 3.93 37.06 13.38
C ILE A 253 3.38 36.28 12.18
N TRP A 254 4.27 35.79 11.32
CA TRP A 254 3.90 34.94 10.21
C TRP A 254 3.82 33.50 10.69
N TYR A 255 2.87 32.76 10.13
CA TYR A 255 2.72 31.34 10.41
C TYR A 255 2.84 30.58 9.09
N PHE A 256 3.56 29.46 9.08
CA PHE A 256 3.65 28.55 7.95
C PHE A 256 3.12 27.17 8.33
N ASP A 257 2.24 26.61 7.49
CA ASP A 257 1.71 25.26 7.64
C ASP A 257 2.82 24.22 7.33
N ARG A 258 3.04 23.26 8.25
CA ARG A 258 3.96 22.13 7.98
C ARG A 258 3.39 21.06 7.07
N LYS A 259 2.12 21.19 6.67
CA LYS A 259 1.37 20.28 5.81
C LYS A 259 1.50 18.79 6.21
N GLY A 260 1.59 18.53 7.51
CA GLY A 260 1.70 17.19 8.10
C GLY A 260 3.11 16.60 8.17
N GLU A 261 4.16 17.38 7.85
CA GLU A 261 5.57 17.01 8.01
C GLU A 261 6.09 17.45 9.39
N VAL A 262 5.58 16.77 10.43
CA VAL A 262 5.77 17.13 11.84
C VAL A 262 6.46 16.01 12.60
N SER A 263 7.48 16.33 13.39
CA SER A 263 8.13 15.38 14.32
C SER A 263 7.43 15.40 15.68
N ASN A 264 7.60 14.35 16.48
CA ASN A 264 7.03 14.31 17.84
C ASN A 264 7.46 15.54 18.65
N GLY A 265 6.49 16.19 19.31
CA GLY A 265 6.72 17.40 20.10
C GLY A 265 6.76 18.71 19.30
N GLN A 266 6.66 18.67 17.96
CA GLN A 266 6.55 19.87 17.15
C GLN A 266 5.08 20.22 16.88
N GLU A 267 4.80 21.52 16.81
CA GLU A 267 3.50 22.02 16.35
C GLU A 267 3.29 21.74 14.86
N ASP A 268 2.04 21.65 14.42
CA ASP A 268 1.67 21.46 13.01
C ASP A 268 1.95 22.70 12.12
N TYR A 269 2.39 23.79 12.72
CA TYR A 269 2.73 25.06 12.09
C TYR A 269 4.00 25.64 12.69
N ILE A 270 4.54 26.67 12.04
CA ILE A 270 5.74 27.38 12.50
C ILE A 270 5.42 28.85 12.55
N ARG A 271 5.70 29.50 13.68
CA ARG A 271 5.71 30.96 13.77
C ARG A 271 7.08 31.49 13.35
N CYS A 272 7.15 32.44 12.44
CA CYS A 272 8.38 32.92 11.83
C CYS A 272 8.29 34.38 11.37
N SER A 273 9.43 34.93 10.95
CA SER A 273 9.54 36.12 10.11
C SER A 273 9.72 35.71 8.63
N ILE A 274 9.63 36.66 7.71
CA ILE A 274 9.92 36.43 6.28
C ILE A 274 11.35 36.85 5.94
N TYR A 275 11.79 38.00 6.45
CA TYR A 275 13.17 38.49 6.31
C TYR A 275 13.96 38.30 7.61
N TYR A 276 15.23 37.97 7.45
CA TYR A 276 16.18 37.66 8.51
C TYR A 276 17.53 38.32 8.23
N ILE A 277 18.39 38.37 9.25
CA ILE A 277 19.80 38.76 9.14
C ILE A 277 20.65 37.55 9.52
N GLU A 278 21.59 37.15 8.66
CA GLU A 278 22.54 36.07 8.91
C GLU A 278 23.48 36.41 10.08
N LYS A 279 23.80 35.39 10.87
CA LYS A 279 24.79 35.47 11.94
C LYS A 279 26.18 35.74 11.37
N GLY A 280 26.88 36.72 11.94
CA GLY A 280 28.25 37.06 11.60
C GLY A 280 28.39 38.06 10.46
N ASN A 281 28.03 37.69 9.23
CA ASN A 281 28.24 38.56 8.05
C ASN A 281 27.17 39.66 7.88
N GLY A 282 26.07 39.60 8.65
CA GLY A 282 24.99 40.58 8.64
C GLY A 282 24.19 40.64 7.34
N ARG A 283 24.25 39.59 6.50
CA ARG A 283 23.52 39.55 5.23
C ARG A 283 22.03 39.39 5.47
N VAL A 284 21.22 40.16 4.75
CA VAL A 284 19.76 39.96 4.74
C VAL A 284 19.45 38.73 3.91
N TYR A 285 18.58 37.86 4.39
CA TYR A 285 18.06 36.75 3.60
C TYR A 285 16.58 36.59 3.88
N SER A 286 15.89 35.80 3.05
CA SER A 286 14.45 35.63 3.18
C SER A 286 14.01 34.21 2.91
N LYS A 287 12.98 33.76 3.63
CA LYS A 287 12.27 32.51 3.33
C LYS A 287 10.78 32.75 3.34
N PHE A 288 10.16 32.61 2.18
CA PHE A 288 8.74 32.88 2.06
C PHE A 288 8.08 32.06 0.95
N ASP A 289 7.02 31.35 1.32
CA ASP A 289 6.07 30.77 0.37
C ASP A 289 4.65 31.18 0.80
N PRO A 290 3.97 32.06 0.04
CA PRO A 290 2.59 32.46 0.32
C PRO A 290 1.61 31.29 0.47
N ASN A 291 1.88 30.14 -0.12
CA ASN A 291 1.00 28.97 -0.05
C ASN A 291 1.02 28.30 1.33
N TYR A 292 2.12 28.40 2.08
CA TYR A 292 2.14 27.91 3.47
C TYR A 292 1.37 28.82 4.42
N VAL A 293 1.25 30.11 4.09
CA VAL A 293 0.41 31.05 4.85
C VAL A 293 -1.07 30.81 4.55
N ARG A 294 -1.44 30.68 3.26
CA ARG A 294 -2.85 30.50 2.85
C ARG A 294 -3.46 29.17 3.31
N SER A 295 -2.65 28.14 3.50
CA SER A 295 -3.10 26.81 3.95
C SER A 295 -3.42 26.71 5.44
N LEU A 296 -3.28 27.81 6.19
CA LEU A 296 -3.51 27.83 7.63
C LEU A 296 -4.96 27.96 8.10
N LYS A 297 -5.93 28.14 7.18
CA LYS A 297 -7.36 28.23 7.55
C LYS A 297 -7.82 27.09 8.47
N ARG A 298 -7.29 25.88 8.27
CA ARG A 298 -7.58 24.70 9.11
C ARG A 298 -7.20 24.85 10.60
N PHE A 299 -6.31 25.79 10.92
CA PHE A 299 -5.91 26.15 12.28
C PHE A 299 -6.57 27.44 12.76
N SER A 300 -6.63 28.48 11.91
CA SER A 300 -7.24 29.75 12.30
C SER A 300 -8.76 29.65 12.47
N ASP A 301 -9.46 28.86 11.65
CA ASP A 301 -10.91 28.64 11.78
C ASP A 301 -11.26 27.91 13.08
N LYS A 302 -10.29 27.20 13.68
CA LYS A 302 -10.41 26.54 14.98
C LYS A 302 -9.94 27.43 16.15
N GLY A 303 -9.44 28.63 15.87
CA GLY A 303 -8.88 29.54 16.87
C GLY A 303 -7.54 29.09 17.47
N ILE A 304 -6.81 28.19 16.82
CA ILE A 304 -5.50 27.69 17.30
C ILE A 304 -4.40 28.74 17.08
N ILE A 305 -4.47 29.44 15.95
CA ILE A 305 -3.59 30.57 15.61
C ILE A 305 -4.44 31.77 15.15
N PRO A 306 -3.90 33.00 15.16
CA PRO A 306 -4.59 34.15 14.61
C PRO A 306 -4.91 33.97 13.11
N PRO A 307 -6.08 34.45 12.63
CA PRO A 307 -6.34 34.54 11.20
C PRO A 307 -5.37 35.53 10.53
N LEU A 308 -5.17 35.36 9.23
CA LEU A 308 -4.38 36.30 8.42
C LEU A 308 -5.01 37.70 8.50
N SER A 309 -4.24 38.68 8.94
CA SER A 309 -4.70 40.08 8.98
C SER A 309 -4.77 40.70 7.59
N ASP A 310 -5.58 41.76 7.44
CA ASP A 310 -5.69 42.49 6.17
C ASP A 310 -4.34 43.05 5.71
N ALA A 311 -3.53 43.57 6.65
CA ALA A 311 -2.18 44.06 6.37
C ALA A 311 -1.25 42.94 5.87
N GLN A 312 -1.33 41.73 6.45
CA GLN A 312 -0.57 40.59 5.94
C GLN A 312 -1.05 40.17 4.55
N ALA A 313 -2.37 40.16 4.30
CA ALA A 313 -2.91 39.82 2.98
C ALA A 313 -2.46 40.82 1.89
N GLU A 314 -2.48 42.11 2.21
CA GLU A 314 -1.97 43.18 1.34
C GLU A 314 -0.47 43.02 1.07
N ALA A 315 0.33 42.72 2.10
CA ALA A 315 1.76 42.49 1.97
C ALA A 315 2.07 41.32 1.03
N ILE A 316 1.31 40.22 1.08
CA ILE A 316 1.47 39.08 0.17
C ILE A 316 1.24 39.50 -1.30
N GLU A 317 0.20 40.32 -1.53
CA GLU A 317 -0.14 40.78 -2.88
C GLU A 317 0.90 41.76 -3.43
N PHE A 318 1.30 42.76 -2.64
CA PHE A 318 2.34 43.72 -3.01
C PHE A 318 3.67 43.02 -3.30
N PHE A 319 4.02 42.02 -2.49
CA PHE A 319 5.20 41.19 -2.68
C PHE A 319 5.17 40.46 -4.03
N ASP A 320 4.11 39.71 -4.35
CA ASP A 320 4.03 38.96 -5.61
C ASP A 320 4.04 39.89 -6.84
N GLN A 321 3.39 41.06 -6.75
CA GLN A 321 3.42 42.08 -7.80
C GLN A 321 4.82 42.66 -8.01
N THR A 322 5.52 42.98 -6.91
CA THR A 322 6.89 43.50 -6.95
C THR A 322 7.84 42.47 -7.55
N CYS A 323 7.77 41.21 -7.10
CA CYS A 323 8.55 40.12 -7.67
C CYS A 323 8.31 39.98 -9.17
N TYR A 324 7.05 40.00 -9.61
CA TYR A 324 6.71 39.87 -11.03
C TYR A 324 7.29 41.02 -11.86
N ARG A 325 7.17 42.26 -11.38
CA ARG A 325 7.68 43.48 -12.05
C ARG A 325 9.19 43.44 -12.26
N GLU A 326 9.94 42.95 -11.28
CA GLU A 326 11.41 42.96 -11.29
C GLU A 326 12.03 41.64 -11.81
N SER A 327 11.22 40.63 -12.11
CA SER A 327 11.70 39.30 -12.50
C SER A 327 12.22 39.20 -13.95
N ILE A 328 13.16 38.28 -14.14
CA ILE A 328 13.49 37.72 -15.46
C ILE A 328 12.84 36.35 -15.60
N GLY A 329 12.40 36.02 -16.82
CA GLY A 329 11.68 34.79 -17.13
C GLY A 329 12.38 34.00 -18.22
N ASN A 330 12.35 32.67 -18.10
CA ASN A 330 12.79 31.77 -19.16
C ASN A 330 11.92 30.50 -19.20
N VAL A 331 11.67 29.98 -20.39
CA VAL A 331 11.11 28.64 -20.59
C VAL A 331 12.29 27.68 -20.71
N LEU A 332 12.32 26.67 -19.84
CA LEU A 332 13.38 25.65 -19.87
C LEU A 332 13.18 24.72 -21.05
N GLU A 333 14.20 24.52 -21.85
CA GLU A 333 14.22 23.55 -22.95
C GLU A 333 14.54 22.14 -22.44
N VAL A 334 14.28 21.12 -23.25
CA VAL A 334 14.62 19.74 -22.86
C VAL A 334 16.13 19.59 -22.70
N GLY A 335 16.57 19.12 -21.54
CA GLY A 335 17.98 19.00 -21.19
C GLY A 335 18.54 20.19 -20.41
N ASP A 336 17.77 21.26 -20.22
CA ASP A 336 18.21 22.38 -19.40
C ASP A 336 18.18 22.01 -17.90
N VAL A 337 19.23 22.41 -17.19
CA VAL A 337 19.38 22.26 -15.74
C VAL A 337 19.54 23.65 -15.12
N HIS A 338 18.55 24.08 -14.33
CA HIS A 338 18.54 25.39 -13.69
C HIS A 338 18.75 25.24 -12.18
N PHE A 339 19.84 25.77 -11.63
CA PHE A 339 20.06 25.89 -10.20
C PHE A 339 19.86 27.32 -9.74
N MET A 340 19.24 27.49 -8.57
CA MET A 340 19.00 28.79 -7.96
C MET A 340 19.03 28.70 -6.43
N THR A 341 19.56 29.74 -5.79
CA THR A 341 19.55 29.90 -4.33
C THR A 341 18.19 30.38 -3.84
N ASN A 342 17.79 29.97 -2.64
CA ASN A 342 16.58 30.43 -1.98
C ASN A 342 16.86 31.50 -0.90
N ASN A 343 18.13 31.77 -0.58
CA ASN A 343 18.47 32.71 0.49
C ASN A 343 18.21 34.16 0.07
N HIS A 344 18.57 34.51 -1.17
CA HIS A 344 18.44 35.88 -1.68
C HIS A 344 17.72 35.98 -3.03
N LEU A 345 17.06 34.91 -3.49
CA LEU A 345 16.19 34.93 -4.67
C LEU A 345 14.78 34.41 -4.36
N TYR A 346 13.83 34.84 -5.17
CA TYR A 346 12.51 34.22 -5.27
C TYR A 346 12.30 33.70 -6.68
N HIS A 347 11.59 32.59 -6.78
CA HIS A 347 11.28 31.96 -8.05
C HIS A 347 9.80 31.60 -8.16
N SER A 348 9.29 31.54 -9.39
CA SER A 348 7.90 31.22 -9.68
C SER A 348 7.77 30.43 -10.97
N ARG A 349 6.57 29.85 -11.17
CA ARG A 349 6.21 29.19 -12.42
C ARG A 349 4.86 29.70 -12.88
N GLN A 350 4.80 30.22 -14.11
CA GLN A 350 3.54 30.60 -14.72
C GLN A 350 2.61 29.39 -14.94
N ALA A 351 1.31 29.66 -15.07
CA ALA A 351 0.37 28.63 -15.49
C ALA A 351 0.76 28.09 -16.88
N TYR A 352 0.43 26.83 -17.14
CA TYR A 352 0.79 26.19 -18.40
C TYR A 352 -0.29 25.23 -18.89
N THR A 353 -0.18 24.85 -20.15
CA THR A 353 -1.02 23.84 -20.78
C THR A 353 -0.10 22.75 -21.31
N ASP A 354 -0.42 21.51 -20.96
CA ASP A 354 0.30 20.33 -21.43
C ASP A 354 -0.14 19.92 -22.84
N HIS A 355 0.69 19.11 -23.49
CA HIS A 355 0.28 18.45 -24.71
C HIS A 355 -0.85 17.45 -24.46
N GLU A 356 -1.76 17.32 -25.43
CA GLU A 356 -2.72 16.24 -25.44
C GLU A 356 -2.00 14.89 -25.68
N PRO A 357 -2.46 13.80 -25.05
CA PRO A 357 -2.04 12.43 -25.39
C PRO A 357 -2.06 12.17 -26.90
N PRO A 358 -1.08 11.45 -27.45
CA PRO A 358 -0.05 10.66 -26.77
C PRO A 358 1.26 11.42 -26.49
N ALA A 359 1.33 12.72 -26.79
CA ALA A 359 2.56 13.50 -26.63
C ALA A 359 2.93 13.63 -25.13
N PRO A 360 4.24 13.66 -24.81
CA PRO A 360 4.69 13.74 -23.42
C PRO A 360 4.28 15.08 -22.79
N ARG A 361 3.74 15.01 -21.57
CA ARG A 361 3.47 16.20 -20.74
C ARG A 361 4.76 16.79 -20.18
N ARG A 362 4.69 18.05 -19.73
CA ARG A 362 5.77 18.71 -18.99
C ARG A 362 6.21 17.85 -17.80
N HIS A 363 7.51 17.61 -17.72
CA HIS A 363 8.09 16.82 -16.63
C HIS A 363 9.48 17.38 -16.31
N LEU A 364 9.63 17.90 -15.09
CA LEU A 364 10.91 18.30 -14.53
C LEU A 364 11.29 17.41 -13.34
N LEU A 365 12.58 17.22 -13.10
CA LEU A 365 13.10 16.70 -11.84
C LEU A 365 13.57 17.87 -10.98
N ARG A 366 13.26 17.83 -9.68
CA ARG A 366 13.72 18.78 -8.68
C ARG A 366 14.74 18.14 -7.76
N LEU A 367 15.78 18.88 -7.39
CA LEU A 367 16.83 18.47 -6.46
C LEU A 367 17.09 19.62 -5.47
N PRO A 368 16.75 19.48 -4.17
CA PRO A 368 17.14 20.45 -3.17
C PRO A 368 18.54 20.15 -2.62
N GLU A 369 19.33 21.19 -2.40
CA GLU A 369 20.61 21.10 -1.72
C GLU A 369 20.70 22.04 -0.52
N TYR A 370 21.54 21.66 0.43
CA TYR A 370 21.93 22.45 1.59
C TYR A 370 23.43 22.70 1.56
N GLN A 371 23.85 23.93 1.84
CA GLN A 371 25.26 24.30 1.90
C GLN A 371 25.75 24.47 3.34
N PRO A 372 27.04 24.24 3.63
CA PRO A 372 27.56 24.46 4.98
C PRO A 372 27.47 25.92 5.50
N VAL A 373 27.36 26.92 4.60
CA VAL A 373 27.38 28.36 4.97
C VAL A 373 26.07 28.81 5.63
N SER A 374 24.94 28.15 5.36
CA SER A 374 23.65 28.42 6.00
C SER A 374 23.61 28.00 7.48
N ARG A 375 24.71 27.47 8.04
CA ARG A 375 24.92 27.43 9.51
C ARG A 375 24.82 28.82 10.16
N ASN A 376 25.03 29.88 9.39
CA ASN A 376 24.85 31.26 9.83
C ASN A 376 23.37 31.70 9.82
N ASN A 377 22.44 30.93 9.26
CA ASN A 377 21.02 31.29 9.23
C ASN A 377 20.41 31.19 10.64
N VAL A 378 19.46 32.08 10.92
CA VAL A 378 18.68 32.15 12.17
C VAL A 378 17.70 30.97 12.29
N ASP A 379 17.27 30.42 11.17
CA ASP A 379 16.49 29.20 11.05
C ASP A 379 17.40 28.01 10.68
N GLN A 380 18.10 27.47 11.68
CA GLN A 380 19.09 26.42 11.47
C GLN A 380 18.45 25.10 11.03
N ILE A 381 19.11 24.42 10.09
CA ILE A 381 18.94 22.97 9.90
C ILE A 381 19.94 22.28 10.82
N PRO A 382 19.50 21.57 11.89
CA PRO A 382 20.45 20.86 12.72
C PRO A 382 21.10 19.73 11.92
N LEU A 383 22.44 19.68 11.96
CA LEU A 383 23.14 18.42 11.77
C LEU A 383 22.87 17.61 13.03
N VAL A 384 22.15 16.51 12.89
CA VAL A 384 22.12 15.52 13.97
C VAL A 384 23.51 14.88 13.98
N GLU A 385 24.37 15.30 14.91
CA GLU A 385 25.64 14.60 15.13
C GLU A 385 25.35 13.13 15.46
N PRO A 386 26.15 12.18 14.93
CA PRO A 386 26.05 10.80 15.35
C PRO A 386 26.52 10.68 16.80
N GLY A 387 25.62 10.91 17.76
CA GLY A 387 25.88 10.73 19.19
C GLY A 387 25.27 11.76 20.15
N ALA A 388 24.71 12.88 19.69
CA ALA A 388 24.12 13.87 20.60
C ALA A 388 22.68 13.49 20.97
N SER A 389 22.49 13.10 22.23
CA SER A 389 21.22 12.76 22.87
C SER A 389 20.21 13.92 22.75
N ALA A 390 19.08 13.67 22.08
CA ALA A 390 17.86 14.41 22.36
C ALA A 390 17.51 14.20 23.83
N GLY A 391 17.29 15.30 24.55
CA GLY A 391 17.25 15.37 26.00
C GLY A 391 16.45 14.29 26.70
N ASP A 392 17.01 13.89 27.84
CA ASP A 392 16.46 13.03 28.88
C ASP A 392 15.03 13.45 29.24
N ASP A 393 14.04 12.77 28.66
CA ASP A 393 12.68 12.57 29.19
C ASP A 393 11.86 11.58 28.34
N ALA A 394 12.46 10.94 27.34
CA ALA A 394 11.96 9.66 26.82
C ALA A 394 12.56 8.55 27.69
N SER A 395 11.71 7.83 28.44
CA SER A 395 12.17 6.66 29.19
C SER A 395 12.97 5.74 28.26
N ASP A 396 14.10 5.17 28.71
CA ASP A 396 14.96 4.26 27.90
C ASP A 396 14.15 3.17 27.16
N SER A 397 12.96 2.85 27.66
CA SER A 397 12.01 1.93 27.07
C SER A 397 11.28 2.41 25.79
N ASP A 398 11.39 3.68 25.41
CA ASP A 398 10.74 4.26 24.22
C ASP A 398 11.74 4.44 23.05
N LEU A 399 13.01 4.77 23.35
CA LEU A 399 14.10 4.80 22.36
C LEU A 399 14.50 3.40 21.85
N GLU A 400 14.54 2.38 22.73
CA GLU A 400 14.83 1.00 22.32
C GLU A 400 13.74 0.42 21.40
N ASN A 401 12.48 0.82 21.58
CA ASN A 401 11.39 0.41 20.72
C ASN A 401 11.49 1.07 19.34
N ASP A 402 11.71 2.38 19.23
CA ASP A 402 11.84 3.05 17.93
C ASP A 402 13.08 2.63 17.13
N ILE A 403 14.17 2.25 17.82
CA ILE A 403 15.36 1.65 17.20
C ILE A 403 15.07 0.21 16.72
N ALA A 404 14.38 -0.61 17.52
CA ALA A 404 14.02 -1.97 17.14
C ALA A 404 13.01 -2.02 15.99
N ILE A 405 12.05 -1.09 15.92
CA ILE A 405 11.10 -0.98 14.81
C ILE A 405 11.84 -0.63 13.53
N SER A 406 12.68 0.40 13.60
CA SER A 406 13.38 0.92 12.44
C SER A 406 14.43 -0.06 11.91
N GLU A 407 15.23 -0.69 12.76
CA GLU A 407 16.16 -1.76 12.33
C GLU A 407 15.44 -2.95 11.70
N THR A 408 14.19 -3.23 12.08
CA THR A 408 13.45 -4.37 11.57
C THR A 408 12.67 -4.04 10.29
N GLU A 409 12.36 -2.76 10.04
CA GLU A 409 11.93 -2.25 8.73
C GLU A 409 13.09 -2.08 7.74
N LEU A 410 14.30 -1.71 8.19
CA LEU A 410 15.53 -1.70 7.38
C LEU A 410 16.00 -3.08 6.92
N LYS A 411 15.66 -4.14 7.66
CA LYS A 411 15.94 -5.54 7.28
C LYS A 411 14.98 -6.08 6.21
N ARG A 412 13.97 -5.29 5.79
CA ARG A 412 12.94 -5.72 4.83
C ARG A 412 13.43 -5.75 3.38
N ASP A 413 14.52 -5.04 3.06
CA ASP A 413 15.11 -5.02 1.71
C ASP A 413 15.96 -6.26 1.37
N HIS A 414 16.25 -7.12 2.35
CA HIS A 414 16.83 -8.45 2.13
C HIS A 414 16.27 -9.46 3.16
N ILE A 415 14.95 -9.67 3.18
CA ILE A 415 14.39 -10.83 3.90
C ILE A 415 15.01 -12.08 3.27
N PRO A 416 15.81 -12.88 4.01
CA PRO A 416 16.45 -14.04 3.43
C PRO A 416 15.39 -14.95 2.82
N ARG A 417 15.61 -15.42 1.58
CA ARG A 417 14.68 -16.34 0.92
C ARG A 417 14.33 -17.55 1.80
N ARG A 418 15.27 -17.98 2.66
CA ARG A 418 15.08 -19.02 3.68
C ARG A 418 14.01 -18.67 4.72
N THR A 419 13.92 -17.42 5.16
CA THR A 419 12.91 -16.95 6.11
C THR A 419 11.53 -16.94 5.47
N LEU A 420 11.40 -16.43 4.24
CA LEU A 420 10.15 -16.47 3.49
C LEU A 420 9.68 -17.92 3.24
N ILE A 421 10.59 -18.81 2.82
CA ILE A 421 10.29 -20.24 2.66
C ILE A 421 9.87 -20.86 3.99
N ARG A 422 10.52 -20.54 5.11
CA ARG A 422 10.17 -21.03 6.44
C ARG A 422 8.76 -20.58 6.85
N VAL A 423 8.43 -19.30 6.66
CA VAL A 423 7.08 -18.75 6.93
C VAL A 423 6.04 -19.48 6.09
N LEU A 424 6.30 -19.66 4.80
CA LEU A 424 5.41 -20.34 3.87
C LEU A 424 5.20 -21.80 4.27
N ALA A 425 6.28 -22.52 4.58
CA ALA A 425 6.23 -23.92 5.01
C ALA A 425 5.47 -24.07 6.33
N ALA A 426 5.73 -23.22 7.33
CA ALA A 426 5.03 -23.25 8.60
C ALA A 426 3.53 -22.95 8.45
N ASN A 427 3.18 -21.94 7.65
CA ASN A 427 1.78 -21.60 7.31
C ASN A 427 1.08 -22.72 6.52
N GLY A 428 1.81 -23.44 5.67
CA GLY A 428 1.30 -24.59 4.92
C GLY A 428 1.04 -25.80 5.82
N VAL A 429 2.04 -26.21 6.62
CA VAL A 429 1.94 -27.36 7.52
C VAL A 429 0.82 -27.18 8.54
N ILE A 430 0.60 -25.96 9.05
CA ILE A 430 -0.47 -25.74 10.03
C ILE A 430 -1.88 -25.89 9.46
N GLN A 431 -2.06 -25.81 8.13
CA GLN A 431 -3.36 -26.11 7.52
C GLN A 431 -3.79 -27.55 7.79
N ILE A 432 -2.82 -28.45 8.03
CA ILE A 432 -3.08 -29.88 8.20
C ILE A 432 -3.96 -30.15 9.42
N PRO A 433 -3.55 -29.77 10.65
CA PRO A 433 -4.38 -29.96 11.83
C PRO A 433 -5.64 -29.09 11.84
N ILE A 434 -5.62 -27.89 11.25
CA ILE A 434 -6.77 -26.97 11.21
C ILE A 434 -7.95 -27.60 10.45
N TRP A 435 -7.70 -28.09 9.23
CA TRP A 435 -8.76 -28.57 8.35
C TRP A 435 -8.94 -30.08 8.35
N GLY A 436 -7.96 -30.83 8.87
CA GLY A 436 -7.92 -32.28 8.69
C GLY A 436 -9.11 -33.03 9.28
N PHE A 437 -9.57 -32.62 10.46
CA PHE A 437 -10.78 -33.18 11.06
C PHE A 437 -12.03 -32.82 10.24
N ALA A 438 -12.20 -31.55 9.89
CA ALA A 438 -13.40 -31.06 9.22
C ALA A 438 -13.59 -31.67 7.82
N ILE A 439 -12.51 -31.83 7.05
CA ILE A 439 -12.57 -32.45 5.72
C ILE A 439 -12.74 -33.97 5.82
N SER A 440 -12.18 -34.61 6.85
CA SER A 440 -12.29 -36.05 7.05
C SER A 440 -13.52 -36.46 7.87
N TYR A 441 -14.38 -35.51 8.24
CA TYR A 441 -15.46 -35.74 9.20
C TYR A 441 -16.44 -36.82 8.74
N GLY A 442 -16.71 -36.93 7.44
CA GLY A 442 -17.61 -37.95 6.88
C GLY A 442 -17.24 -39.38 7.30
N VAL A 443 -15.94 -39.69 7.41
CA VAL A 443 -15.45 -41.01 7.87
C VAL A 443 -15.77 -41.23 9.36
N LEU A 444 -15.64 -40.19 10.19
CA LEU A 444 -15.99 -40.26 11.60
C LEU A 444 -17.50 -40.36 11.81
N GLU A 445 -18.28 -39.61 11.03
CA GLU A 445 -19.73 -39.67 11.04
C GLU A 445 -20.24 -41.07 10.72
N GLU A 446 -19.75 -41.67 9.64
CA GLU A 446 -20.06 -43.04 9.25
C GLU A 446 -19.65 -44.04 10.36
N TYR A 447 -18.45 -43.87 10.93
CA TYR A 447 -18.01 -44.71 12.04
C TYR A 447 -18.94 -44.60 13.25
N TYR A 448 -19.36 -43.40 13.65
CA TYR A 448 -20.30 -43.22 14.76
C TYR A 448 -21.64 -43.88 14.46
N PHE A 449 -22.15 -43.71 13.24
CA PHE A 449 -23.43 -44.27 12.82
C PHE A 449 -23.44 -45.80 12.89
N ASN A 450 -22.37 -46.42 12.37
CA ASN A 450 -22.19 -47.86 12.29
C ASN A 450 -21.78 -48.50 13.63
N ASN A 451 -20.96 -47.81 14.43
CA ASN A 451 -20.43 -48.29 15.71
C ASN A 451 -21.03 -47.52 16.90
N TRP A 452 -22.36 -47.44 16.93
CA TRP A 452 -23.07 -46.60 17.89
C TRP A 452 -22.91 -47.07 19.33
N THR A 453 -22.22 -46.27 20.14
CA THR A 453 -21.91 -46.56 21.55
C THR A 453 -22.29 -45.41 22.50
N LEU A 454 -22.88 -44.33 21.97
CA LEU A 454 -23.18 -43.08 22.69
C LEU A 454 -24.67 -42.97 23.04
N GLN A 455 -24.97 -42.23 24.11
CA GLN A 455 -26.34 -41.88 24.49
C GLN A 455 -26.81 -40.62 23.73
N GLY A 456 -28.05 -40.62 23.20
CA GLY A 456 -28.66 -39.50 22.47
C GLY A 456 -29.20 -39.88 21.09
N ASN A 457 -29.67 -38.88 20.32
CA ASN A 457 -30.16 -39.11 18.95
C ASN A 457 -28.99 -39.25 17.97
N LYS A 458 -28.99 -40.33 17.17
CA LYS A 458 -28.05 -40.60 16.08
C LYS A 458 -28.02 -39.48 15.03
N ASP A 459 -29.15 -38.85 14.76
CA ASP A 459 -29.25 -37.80 13.73
C ASP A 459 -28.38 -36.57 14.04
N ILE A 460 -27.94 -36.41 15.30
CA ILE A 460 -27.08 -35.31 15.73
C ILE A 460 -25.65 -35.46 15.19
N THR A 461 -25.21 -36.64 14.74
CA THR A 461 -23.83 -36.84 14.25
C THR A 461 -23.51 -35.95 13.04
N GLY A 462 -24.42 -35.79 12.08
CA GLY A 462 -24.19 -34.89 10.94
C GLY A 462 -24.11 -33.41 11.35
N ALA A 463 -24.75 -33.03 12.45
CA ALA A 463 -24.70 -31.67 12.98
C ALA A 463 -23.30 -31.29 13.52
N ILE A 464 -22.48 -32.26 13.93
CA ILE A 464 -21.17 -31.99 14.52
C ILE A 464 -20.22 -31.39 13.46
N GLY A 465 -20.11 -32.02 12.28
CA GLY A 465 -19.22 -31.54 11.21
C GLY A 465 -19.68 -30.21 10.60
N THR A 466 -20.99 -30.02 10.45
CA THR A 466 -21.57 -28.76 9.97
C THR A 466 -21.39 -27.63 11.01
N THR A 467 -21.57 -27.92 12.30
CA THR A 467 -21.27 -26.97 13.39
C THR A 467 -19.79 -26.62 13.42
N ALA A 468 -18.89 -27.59 13.22
CA ALA A 468 -17.45 -27.36 13.16
C ALA A 468 -17.08 -26.36 12.06
N ASN A 469 -17.56 -26.58 10.84
CA ASN A 469 -17.32 -25.64 9.74
C ASN A 469 -17.97 -24.27 9.98
N GLY A 470 -19.20 -24.25 10.52
CA GLY A 470 -19.93 -23.02 10.84
C GLY A 470 -19.21 -22.14 11.87
N ILE A 471 -18.85 -22.71 13.02
CA ILE A 471 -18.10 -22.02 14.07
C ILE A 471 -16.74 -21.54 13.56
N MET A 472 -16.05 -22.38 12.78
CA MET A 472 -14.75 -22.02 12.23
C MET A 472 -14.84 -20.80 11.31
N TYR A 473 -15.75 -20.77 10.34
CA TYR A 473 -15.86 -19.62 9.42
C TYR A 473 -16.52 -18.38 10.04
N LEU A 474 -17.57 -18.53 10.86
CA LEU A 474 -18.28 -17.38 11.45
C LEU A 474 -17.48 -16.65 12.52
N SER A 475 -16.52 -17.33 13.16
CA SER A 475 -15.61 -16.68 14.10
C SER A 475 -14.52 -15.84 13.40
N MET A 476 -14.18 -16.13 12.15
CA MET A 476 -13.08 -15.46 11.43
C MET A 476 -13.24 -13.94 11.29
N PRO A 477 -14.39 -13.34 10.93
CA PRO A 477 -14.53 -11.89 10.88
C PRO A 477 -14.15 -11.20 12.20
N PHE A 478 -14.59 -11.77 13.32
CA PHE A 478 -14.32 -11.25 14.66
C PHE A 478 -12.87 -11.45 15.05
N LEU A 479 -12.33 -12.66 14.85
CA LEU A 479 -10.94 -12.96 15.20
C LEU A 479 -9.95 -12.17 14.35
N PHE A 480 -10.19 -12.03 13.04
CA PHE A 480 -9.35 -11.18 12.18
C PHE A 480 -9.46 -9.72 12.57
N ALA A 481 -10.66 -9.16 12.81
CA ALA A 481 -10.82 -7.78 13.30
C ALA A 481 -10.05 -7.52 14.60
N LEU A 482 -10.16 -8.47 15.53
CA LEU A 482 -9.53 -8.43 16.84
C LEU A 482 -8.01 -8.50 16.74
N PHE A 483 -7.49 -9.36 15.87
CA PHE A 483 -6.06 -9.58 15.72
C PHE A 483 -5.40 -8.64 14.73
N THR A 484 -6.08 -7.98 13.80
CA THR A 484 -5.36 -7.09 12.88
C THR A 484 -4.70 -5.91 13.62
N ARG A 485 -5.39 -5.31 14.60
CA ARG A 485 -4.86 -4.14 15.34
C ARG A 485 -4.86 -4.31 16.85
N ARG A 486 -6.04 -4.49 17.46
CA ARG A 486 -6.24 -4.46 18.93
C ARG A 486 -5.35 -5.45 19.68
N TRP A 487 -5.32 -6.71 19.26
CA TRP A 487 -4.52 -7.78 19.88
C TRP A 487 -3.48 -8.36 18.92
N ALA A 488 -2.94 -7.55 18.02
CA ALA A 488 -1.93 -7.98 17.06
C ALA A 488 -0.69 -8.62 17.72
N TYR A 489 -0.28 -8.10 18.89
CA TYR A 489 0.85 -8.63 19.66
C TYR A 489 0.59 -10.03 20.25
N ARG A 490 -0.63 -10.30 20.74
CA ARG A 490 -1.03 -11.59 21.34
C ARG A 490 -1.36 -12.70 20.33
N ARG A 491 -1.22 -12.45 19.03
CA ARG A 491 -1.58 -13.44 17.99
C ARG A 491 -0.87 -14.79 18.14
N GLN A 492 0.40 -14.83 18.58
CA GLN A 492 1.08 -16.11 18.81
C GLN A 492 0.57 -16.82 20.07
N GLU A 493 0.35 -16.08 21.16
CA GLU A 493 -0.26 -16.60 22.38
C GLU A 493 -1.66 -17.15 22.09
N ALA A 494 -2.46 -16.41 21.32
CA ALA A 494 -3.77 -16.83 20.87
C ALA A 494 -3.69 -18.11 20.03
N ALA A 495 -2.73 -18.22 19.11
CA ALA A 495 -2.52 -19.44 18.33
C ALA A 495 -2.13 -20.64 19.22
N PHE A 496 -1.25 -20.46 20.21
CA PHE A 496 -0.90 -21.52 21.18
C PHE A 496 -2.10 -21.91 22.06
N CYS A 497 -2.86 -20.92 22.54
CA CYS A 497 -4.11 -21.17 23.26
C CYS A 497 -5.10 -21.94 22.37
N GLY A 498 -5.21 -21.58 21.10
CA GLY A 498 -6.02 -22.29 20.11
C GLY A 498 -5.59 -23.74 19.92
N ALA A 499 -4.28 -23.98 19.83
CA ALA A 499 -3.72 -25.34 19.73
C ALA A 499 -4.00 -26.18 20.98
N LEU A 500 -3.87 -25.59 22.17
CA LEU A 500 -4.21 -26.24 23.44
C LEU A 500 -5.71 -26.53 23.53
N ILE A 501 -6.56 -25.54 23.22
CA ILE A 501 -8.01 -25.71 23.20
C ILE A 501 -8.39 -26.84 22.24
N ALA A 502 -7.88 -26.83 20.99
CA ALA A 502 -8.19 -27.85 20.01
C ALA A 502 -7.72 -29.25 20.44
N SER A 503 -6.48 -29.37 20.93
CA SER A 503 -5.90 -30.62 21.39
C SER A 503 -6.64 -31.19 22.62
N ILE A 504 -6.85 -30.37 23.66
CA ILE A 504 -7.62 -30.75 24.86
C ILE A 504 -9.04 -31.15 24.45
N SER A 505 -9.65 -30.43 23.52
CA SER A 505 -11.00 -30.73 23.08
C SER A 505 -11.11 -32.10 22.41
N PHE A 506 -10.19 -32.43 21.50
CA PHE A 506 -10.15 -33.76 20.88
C PHE A 506 -9.82 -34.86 21.91
N PHE A 507 -8.94 -34.58 22.87
CA PHE A 507 -8.66 -35.51 23.97
C PHE A 507 -9.90 -35.75 24.85
N LEU A 508 -10.61 -34.70 25.24
CA LEU A 508 -11.85 -34.80 26.02
C LEU A 508 -12.94 -35.55 25.26
N SER A 509 -12.97 -35.44 23.92
CA SER A 509 -13.92 -36.18 23.09
C SER A 509 -13.80 -37.71 23.27
N THR A 510 -12.64 -38.23 23.68
CA THR A 510 -12.40 -39.66 23.93
C THR A 510 -13.14 -40.22 25.14
N PHE A 511 -13.59 -39.33 26.04
CA PHE A 511 -14.37 -39.69 27.24
C PHE A 511 -15.87 -39.47 27.03
N SER A 512 -16.30 -39.15 25.82
CA SER A 512 -17.70 -38.87 25.53
C SER A 512 -18.58 -40.10 25.76
N THR A 513 -19.64 -39.90 26.54
CA THR A 513 -20.70 -40.90 26.77
C THR A 513 -22.00 -40.51 26.07
N ASN A 514 -22.19 -39.21 25.81
CA ASN A 514 -23.34 -38.67 25.08
C ASN A 514 -22.91 -38.02 23.76
N VAL A 515 -23.78 -38.06 22.75
CA VAL A 515 -23.52 -37.44 21.44
C VAL A 515 -23.33 -35.91 21.54
N TRP A 516 -24.03 -35.25 22.47
CA TRP A 516 -23.85 -33.81 22.68
C TRP A 516 -22.45 -33.45 23.22
N HIS A 517 -21.76 -34.38 23.91
CA HIS A 517 -20.35 -34.17 24.29
C HIS A 517 -19.48 -34.01 23.03
N LEU A 518 -19.72 -34.81 21.98
CA LEU A 518 -19.02 -34.70 20.71
C LEU A 518 -19.40 -33.43 19.95
N LEU A 519 -20.67 -33.02 19.99
CA LEU A 519 -21.08 -31.73 19.43
C LEU A 519 -20.32 -30.56 20.06
N VAL A 520 -20.19 -30.55 21.39
CA VAL A 520 -19.43 -29.50 22.09
C VAL A 520 -17.94 -29.62 21.79
N THR A 521 -17.35 -30.80 22.00
CA THR A 521 -15.89 -31.01 21.89
C THR A 521 -15.36 -30.98 20.45
N GLN A 522 -16.03 -31.62 19.52
CA GLN A 522 -15.58 -31.74 18.12
C GLN A 522 -16.24 -30.71 17.20
N GLY A 523 -17.44 -30.25 17.54
CA GLY A 523 -18.19 -29.27 16.74
C GLY A 523 -17.93 -27.82 17.14
N ILE A 524 -17.78 -27.50 18.43
CA ILE A 524 -17.69 -26.10 18.89
C ILE A 524 -16.28 -25.75 19.34
N THR A 525 -15.78 -26.42 20.40
CA THR A 525 -14.55 -25.99 21.06
C THR A 525 -13.29 -26.30 20.24
N SER A 526 -13.23 -27.46 19.57
CA SER A 526 -12.12 -27.73 18.63
C SER A 526 -12.12 -26.78 17.44
N ALA A 527 -13.29 -26.50 16.86
CA ALA A 527 -13.45 -25.61 15.71
C ALA A 527 -13.05 -24.16 16.06
N PHE A 528 -13.46 -23.68 17.23
CA PHE A 528 -13.02 -22.38 17.74
C PHE A 528 -11.51 -22.36 17.99
N GLY A 529 -10.95 -23.43 18.56
CA GLY A 529 -9.51 -23.60 18.71
C GLY A 529 -8.78 -23.51 17.37
N CYS A 530 -9.24 -24.24 16.35
CA CYS A 530 -8.69 -24.19 14.99
C CYS A 530 -8.82 -22.80 14.34
N ALA A 531 -9.93 -22.10 14.53
CA ALA A 531 -10.09 -20.72 14.05
C ALA A 531 -9.11 -19.76 14.74
N LEU A 532 -8.88 -19.94 16.05
CA LEU A 532 -7.93 -19.17 16.84
C LEU A 532 -6.47 -19.44 16.45
N ILE A 533 -6.18 -20.62 15.87
CA ILE A 533 -4.90 -20.92 15.22
C ILE A 533 -4.83 -20.25 13.83
N TYR A 534 -5.87 -20.41 13.02
CA TYR A 534 -5.91 -19.96 11.62
C TYR A 534 -5.74 -18.44 11.49
N SER A 535 -6.59 -17.66 12.17
CA SER A 535 -6.63 -16.20 12.04
C SER A 535 -5.28 -15.50 12.23
N PRO A 536 -4.55 -15.67 13.35
CA PRO A 536 -3.28 -14.98 13.58
C PRO A 536 -2.18 -15.40 12.60
N ILE A 537 -2.17 -16.66 12.16
CA ILE A 537 -1.13 -17.21 11.30
C ILE A 537 -1.34 -16.75 9.86
N THR A 538 -2.56 -16.80 9.37
CA THR A 538 -2.93 -16.28 8.04
C THR A 538 -2.71 -14.76 7.94
N LEU A 539 -2.99 -13.98 9.00
CA LEU A 539 -2.62 -12.57 9.06
C LEU A 539 -1.11 -12.37 8.92
N SER A 540 -0.31 -13.20 9.60
CA SER A 540 1.15 -13.14 9.49
C SER A 540 1.64 -13.43 8.07
N LEU A 541 1.02 -14.36 7.35
CA LEU A 541 1.36 -14.63 5.95
C LEU A 541 1.19 -13.39 5.07
N GLY A 542 0.08 -12.67 5.22
CA GLY A 542 -0.18 -11.42 4.50
C GLY A 542 0.83 -10.31 4.79
N GLU A 543 1.35 -10.25 6.02
CA GLU A 543 2.36 -9.26 6.44
C GLU A 543 3.77 -9.58 5.91
N TRP A 544 4.10 -10.86 5.74
CA TRP A 544 5.37 -11.32 5.17
C TRP A 544 5.40 -11.22 3.63
N TYR A 545 4.24 -11.30 2.96
CA TYR A 545 4.11 -11.24 1.50
C TYR A 545 3.26 -10.03 1.07
N THR A 546 3.78 -8.80 1.23
CA THR A 546 3.03 -7.55 0.98
C THR A 546 3.04 -7.08 -0.48
N THR A 547 4.17 -7.20 -1.20
CA THR A 547 4.41 -6.42 -2.44
C THR A 547 4.49 -7.26 -3.72
N SER A 548 4.81 -8.55 -3.60
CA SER A 548 5.04 -9.46 -4.74
C SER A 548 4.63 -10.88 -4.34
N ASN A 549 3.81 -11.54 -5.17
CA ASN A 549 3.39 -12.94 -5.01
C ASN A 549 2.52 -13.24 -3.75
N ARG A 550 1.74 -12.27 -3.25
CA ARG A 550 0.83 -12.47 -2.11
C ARG A 550 -0.24 -13.52 -2.41
N SER A 551 -0.87 -13.43 -3.57
CA SER A 551 -1.89 -14.39 -4.03
C SER A 551 -1.29 -15.77 -4.25
N VAL A 552 -0.05 -15.83 -4.76
CA VAL A 552 0.71 -17.09 -4.87
C VAL A 552 0.96 -17.72 -3.50
N ALA A 553 1.35 -16.93 -2.51
CA ALA A 553 1.61 -17.41 -1.15
C ALA A 553 0.33 -17.97 -0.50
N TYR A 554 -0.79 -17.25 -0.60
CA TYR A 554 -2.09 -17.76 -0.17
C TYR A 554 -2.47 -19.05 -0.91
N GLY A 555 -2.29 -19.08 -2.24
CA GLY A 555 -2.56 -20.24 -3.07
C GLY A 555 -1.77 -21.49 -2.62
N LEU A 556 -0.46 -21.36 -2.41
CA LEU A 556 0.41 -22.45 -1.96
C LEU A 556 0.06 -22.94 -0.56
N VAL A 557 -0.25 -22.04 0.37
CA VAL A 557 -0.66 -22.42 1.73
C VAL A 557 -2.01 -23.15 1.69
N LEU A 558 -2.98 -22.65 0.92
CA LEU A 558 -4.28 -23.30 0.76
C LEU A 558 -4.19 -24.64 0.01
N SER A 559 -3.18 -24.85 -0.85
CA SER A 559 -2.90 -26.18 -1.42
C SER A 559 -2.63 -27.23 -0.35
N CYS A 560 -1.99 -26.87 0.77
CA CYS A 560 -1.70 -27.81 1.86
C CYS A 560 -2.95 -28.35 2.55
N LYS A 561 -4.04 -27.57 2.63
CA LYS A 561 -5.35 -28.05 3.12
C LYS A 561 -5.83 -29.25 2.30
N ASN A 562 -5.67 -29.18 0.97
CA ASN A 562 -6.12 -30.22 0.05
C ASN A 562 -5.27 -31.51 0.15
N ILE A 563 -4.00 -31.42 0.59
CA ILE A 563 -3.17 -32.61 0.87
C ILE A 563 -3.85 -33.48 1.94
N VAL A 564 -4.40 -32.85 2.98
CA VAL A 564 -5.11 -33.58 4.03
C VAL A 564 -6.47 -34.07 3.56
N GLY A 565 -7.17 -33.32 2.71
CA GLY A 565 -8.40 -33.82 2.12
C GLY A 565 -8.20 -35.10 1.29
N THR A 566 -7.02 -35.26 0.68
CA THR A 566 -6.65 -36.47 -0.07
C THR A 566 -6.29 -37.64 0.83
N LEU A 567 -5.44 -37.43 1.85
CA LEU A 567 -4.88 -38.53 2.67
C LEU A 567 -5.66 -38.78 3.98
N GLY A 568 -6.23 -37.74 4.55
CA GLY A 568 -6.91 -37.72 5.84
C GLY A 568 -8.01 -38.78 5.97
N PRO A 569 -8.99 -38.86 5.05
CA PRO A 569 -10.06 -39.85 5.11
C PRO A 569 -9.54 -41.30 5.20
N PHE A 570 -8.52 -41.65 4.41
CA PHE A 570 -7.92 -42.99 4.44
C PHE A 570 -7.17 -43.26 5.75
N LEU A 571 -6.42 -42.28 6.25
CA LEU A 571 -5.68 -42.41 7.51
C LEU A 571 -6.64 -42.53 8.71
N PHE A 572 -7.71 -41.75 8.75
CA PHE A 572 -8.75 -41.85 9.77
C PHE A 572 -9.45 -43.20 9.69
N LYS A 573 -9.87 -43.64 8.50
CA LYS A 573 -10.52 -44.95 8.31
C LYS A 573 -9.62 -46.09 8.80
N ALA A 574 -8.38 -46.15 8.30
CA ALA A 574 -7.43 -47.19 8.70
C ALA A 574 -7.15 -47.17 10.21
N SER A 575 -7.05 -45.99 10.82
CA SER A 575 -6.82 -45.84 12.26
C SER A 575 -8.04 -46.24 13.10
N LEU A 576 -9.25 -45.94 12.64
CA LEU A 576 -10.50 -46.30 13.30
C LEU A 576 -10.74 -47.81 13.25
N ASP A 577 -10.48 -48.42 12.10
CA ASP A 577 -10.63 -49.87 11.90
C ASP A 577 -9.63 -50.68 12.75
N THR A 578 -8.41 -50.17 12.92
CA THR A 578 -7.35 -50.87 13.66
C THR A 578 -7.32 -50.57 15.15
N TRP A 579 -7.48 -49.31 15.56
CA TRP A 579 -7.26 -48.85 16.94
C TRP A 579 -8.54 -48.41 17.65
N GLY A 580 -9.65 -48.24 16.92
CA GLY A 580 -10.93 -47.76 17.44
C GLY A 580 -10.93 -46.27 17.80
N PHE A 581 -12.14 -45.73 17.95
CA PHE A 581 -12.39 -44.29 18.14
C PHE A 581 -11.50 -43.61 19.19
N ARG A 582 -11.44 -44.17 20.42
CA ARG A 582 -10.75 -43.51 21.54
C ARG A 582 -9.26 -43.32 21.23
N THR A 583 -8.59 -44.37 20.77
CA THR A 583 -7.17 -44.33 20.46
C THR A 583 -6.90 -43.41 19.28
N THR A 584 -7.71 -43.49 18.21
CA THR A 584 -7.59 -42.60 17.05
C THR A 584 -7.69 -41.13 17.45
N MET A 585 -8.68 -40.76 18.28
CA MET A 585 -8.84 -39.38 18.71
C MET A 585 -7.76 -38.91 19.68
N MET A 586 -7.20 -39.80 20.52
CA MET A 586 -6.03 -39.46 21.34
C MET A 586 -4.80 -39.17 20.47
N VAL A 587 -4.51 -40.02 19.49
CA VAL A 587 -3.40 -39.80 18.55
C VAL A 587 -3.62 -38.52 17.75
N TRP A 588 -4.84 -38.27 17.29
CA TRP A 588 -5.19 -37.02 16.61
C TRP A 588 -5.03 -35.80 17.51
N ALA A 589 -5.44 -35.87 18.78
CA ALA A 589 -5.27 -34.77 19.74
C ALA A 589 -3.79 -34.42 19.96
N VAL A 590 -2.93 -35.43 20.12
CA VAL A 590 -1.47 -35.26 20.25
C VAL A 590 -0.89 -34.67 18.96
N PHE A 591 -1.31 -35.18 17.79
CA PHE A 591 -0.86 -34.68 16.50
C PHE A 591 -1.26 -33.22 16.28
N VAL A 592 -2.52 -32.85 16.57
CA VAL A 592 -3.00 -31.46 16.48
C VAL A 592 -2.18 -30.54 17.36
N GLY A 593 -1.94 -30.94 18.63
CA GLY A 593 -1.12 -30.16 19.55
C GLY A 593 0.33 -30.01 19.05
N ALA A 594 1.01 -31.12 18.76
CA ALA A 594 2.42 -31.13 18.37
C ALA A 594 2.67 -30.42 17.03
N ALA A 595 1.88 -30.72 16.00
CA ALA A 595 2.03 -30.11 14.68
C ALA A 595 1.72 -28.60 14.73
N SER A 596 0.69 -28.20 15.48
CA SER A 596 0.34 -26.78 15.62
C SER A 596 1.41 -26.02 16.41
N ILE A 597 1.87 -26.56 17.55
CA ILE A 597 2.93 -25.94 18.37
C ILE A 597 4.22 -25.79 17.56
N LEU A 598 4.62 -26.83 16.82
CA LEU A 598 5.80 -26.79 15.97
C LEU A 598 5.67 -25.71 14.89
N SER A 599 4.56 -25.71 14.14
CA SER A 599 4.35 -24.71 13.08
C SER A 599 4.25 -23.29 13.62
N ILE A 600 3.55 -23.05 14.74
CA ILE A 600 3.47 -21.73 15.38
C ILE A 600 4.86 -21.25 15.80
N SER A 601 5.68 -22.13 16.37
CA SER A 601 7.06 -21.83 16.78
C SER A 601 7.98 -21.55 15.59
N LEU A 602 7.65 -22.07 14.41
CA LEU A 602 8.42 -21.86 13.18
C LEU A 602 8.06 -20.54 12.48
N VAL A 603 6.86 -19.99 12.68
CA VAL A 603 6.46 -18.67 12.15
C VAL A 603 7.13 -17.58 12.98
N PRO A 604 8.11 -16.83 12.42
CA PRO A 604 8.70 -15.70 13.13
C PRO A 604 7.66 -14.61 13.34
N ILE A 605 7.69 -13.98 14.51
CA ILE A 605 6.91 -12.79 14.82
C ILE A 605 7.31 -11.71 13.80
N PRO A 606 6.36 -11.13 13.04
CA PRO A 606 6.66 -10.06 12.10
C PRO A 606 7.32 -8.87 12.82
N PRO A 607 8.32 -8.23 12.19
CA PRO A 607 9.00 -7.02 12.66
C PRO A 607 8.08 -5.96 13.29
N LEU A 608 6.94 -5.72 12.63
CA LEU A 608 5.94 -4.72 13.00
C LEU A 608 5.37 -4.92 14.41
N ARG A 609 5.50 -6.11 15.01
CA ARG A 609 4.89 -6.43 16.32
C ARG A 609 5.69 -5.97 17.53
N ILE A 610 7.00 -5.78 17.43
CA ILE A 610 7.78 -5.26 18.57
C ILE A 610 7.41 -3.78 18.78
N ALA A 611 6.96 -3.10 17.71
CA ALA A 611 6.53 -1.70 17.68
C ALA A 611 5.24 -1.38 18.44
N MET A 612 4.24 -2.24 18.24
CA MET A 612 2.84 -1.87 18.44
C MET A 612 2.40 -1.95 19.90
N HIS A 613 3.28 -2.35 20.81
CA HIS A 613 2.93 -2.56 22.21
C HIS A 613 2.56 -1.27 22.99
N LYS A 614 2.79 -0.08 22.40
CA LYS A 614 2.63 1.21 23.10
C LYS A 614 1.89 2.31 22.31
N THR A 615 1.13 1.99 21.26
CA THR A 615 0.31 3.01 20.53
C THR A 615 -1.17 2.96 20.94
N PRO A 616 -1.88 4.11 21.05
CA PRO A 616 -3.29 4.13 21.38
C PRO A 616 -4.13 3.49 20.25
N GLU A 617 -5.20 2.78 20.64
CA GLU A 617 -6.10 2.04 19.75
C GLU A 617 -6.63 2.95 18.61
N ARG A 618 -6.08 2.83 17.39
CA ARG A 618 -6.68 3.43 16.20
C ARG A 618 -7.89 2.61 15.76
N ASN A 619 -9.06 3.27 15.66
CA ASN A 619 -10.30 2.67 15.20
C ASN A 619 -10.14 1.93 13.86
N ILE A 620 -10.90 0.84 13.70
CA ILE A 620 -11.01 0.11 12.44
C ILE A 620 -11.62 1.05 11.39
N PRO A 621 -10.97 1.25 10.23
CA PRO A 621 -11.52 2.11 9.20
C PRO A 621 -12.62 1.35 8.46
N TRP A 622 -13.88 1.66 8.78
CA TRP A 622 -15.07 1.02 8.20
C TRP A 622 -15.46 1.59 6.84
N ASP A 623 -14.68 2.52 6.29
CA ASP A 623 -14.96 3.18 5.01
C ASP A 623 -15.08 2.18 3.86
N PHE A 624 -14.41 1.02 3.96
CA PHE A 624 -14.49 -0.01 2.92
C PHE A 624 -15.90 -0.56 2.69
N LEU A 625 -16.81 -0.44 3.67
CA LEU A 625 -18.23 -0.81 3.51
C LEU A 625 -18.99 0.11 2.56
N LYS A 626 -18.41 1.25 2.17
CA LYS A 626 -18.96 2.15 1.16
C LYS A 626 -18.59 1.73 -0.26
N HIS A 627 -17.59 0.86 -0.44
CA HIS A 627 -17.25 0.39 -1.79
C HIS A 627 -18.29 -0.61 -2.29
N PRO A 628 -18.82 -0.47 -3.51
CA PRO A 628 -19.69 -1.49 -4.11
C PRO A 628 -18.96 -2.85 -4.24
N ALA A 629 -17.63 -2.82 -4.36
CA ALA A 629 -16.76 -3.98 -4.50
C ALA A 629 -16.99 -5.06 -3.45
N ILE A 630 -17.05 -4.67 -2.18
CA ILE A 630 -17.17 -5.64 -1.09
C ILE A 630 -18.49 -6.42 -1.19
N TYR A 631 -19.57 -5.78 -1.66
CA TYR A 631 -20.87 -6.44 -1.80
C TYR A 631 -20.89 -7.41 -2.98
N PHE A 632 -20.36 -7.01 -4.15
CA PHE A 632 -20.28 -7.91 -5.30
C PHE A 632 -19.45 -9.15 -5.00
N TYR A 633 -18.28 -8.98 -4.37
CA TYR A 633 -17.45 -10.11 -3.95
C TYR A 633 -18.10 -10.92 -2.83
N SER A 634 -18.76 -10.29 -1.86
CA SER A 634 -19.46 -11.02 -0.80
C SER A 634 -20.60 -11.89 -1.35
N ILE A 635 -21.40 -11.36 -2.28
CA ILE A 635 -22.48 -12.12 -2.92
C ILE A 635 -21.89 -13.31 -3.71
N ALA A 636 -20.82 -13.08 -4.47
CA ALA A 636 -20.13 -14.15 -5.19
C ALA A 636 -19.61 -15.24 -4.25
N VAL A 637 -18.95 -14.85 -3.15
CA VAL A 637 -18.41 -15.78 -2.15
C VAL A 637 -19.52 -16.53 -1.41
N PHE A 638 -20.64 -15.88 -1.13
CA PHE A 638 -21.80 -16.51 -0.52
C PHE A 638 -22.36 -17.63 -1.41
N PHE A 639 -22.59 -17.34 -2.69
CA PHE A 639 -23.10 -18.34 -3.65
C PHE A 639 -22.11 -19.47 -3.89
N GLN A 640 -20.83 -19.15 -4.05
CA GLN A 640 -19.79 -20.16 -4.16
C GLN A 640 -19.73 -21.04 -2.91
N GLY A 641 -19.77 -20.44 -1.72
CA GLY A 641 -19.76 -21.17 -0.44
C GLY A 641 -20.95 -22.11 -0.29
N THR A 642 -22.13 -21.66 -0.73
CA THR A 642 -23.37 -22.45 -0.74
C THR A 642 -23.26 -23.71 -1.59
N GLY A 643 -22.64 -23.61 -2.78
CA GLY A 643 -22.46 -24.76 -3.68
C GLY A 643 -21.26 -25.64 -3.37
N TYR A 644 -20.20 -25.08 -2.78
CA TYR A 644 -18.92 -25.77 -2.58
C TYR A 644 -19.01 -27.00 -1.68
N ALA A 645 -19.79 -26.91 -0.58
CA ALA A 645 -19.87 -27.98 0.41
C ALA A 645 -20.70 -29.19 -0.07
N LEU A 646 -21.65 -28.98 -1.00
CA LEU A 646 -22.64 -30.01 -1.34
C LEU A 646 -22.04 -31.24 -2.01
N PRO A 647 -21.14 -31.13 -3.02
CA PRO A 647 -20.45 -32.29 -3.55
C PRO A 647 -19.53 -32.95 -2.52
N GLN A 648 -18.92 -32.19 -1.61
CA GLN A 648 -18.08 -32.77 -0.57
C GLN A 648 -18.88 -33.66 0.39
N THR A 649 -20.11 -33.28 0.70
CA THR A 649 -21.00 -34.03 1.60
C THR A 649 -21.69 -35.20 0.89
N TYR A 650 -22.28 -34.97 -0.28
CA TYR A 650 -23.24 -35.92 -0.87
C TYR A 650 -22.68 -36.74 -2.04
N LEU A 651 -21.50 -36.44 -2.58
CA LEU A 651 -20.98 -37.19 -3.73
C LEU A 651 -20.62 -38.64 -3.36
N GLY A 652 -20.14 -38.87 -2.14
CA GLY A 652 -19.84 -40.22 -1.64
C GLY A 652 -21.10 -41.07 -1.52
N THR A 653 -22.14 -40.54 -0.87
CA THR A 653 -23.43 -41.23 -0.73
C THR A 653 -24.11 -41.41 -2.08
N TYR A 654 -24.11 -40.40 -2.95
CA TYR A 654 -24.61 -40.51 -4.33
C TYR A 654 -23.91 -41.63 -5.12
N ALA A 655 -22.58 -41.72 -5.01
CA ALA A 655 -21.79 -42.74 -5.71
C ALA A 655 -22.16 -44.17 -5.26
N GLN A 656 -22.49 -44.36 -3.98
CA GLN A 656 -22.89 -45.64 -3.43
C GLN A 656 -24.38 -45.94 -3.72
N ASP A 657 -25.27 -45.00 -3.41
CA ASP A 657 -26.73 -45.18 -3.46
C ASP A 657 -27.26 -45.28 -4.91
N PHE A 658 -26.81 -44.39 -5.80
CA PHE A 658 -27.33 -44.29 -7.16
C PHE A 658 -26.42 -44.97 -8.18
N SER A 659 -25.11 -44.74 -8.08
CA SER A 659 -24.14 -45.31 -9.04
C SER A 659 -23.65 -46.71 -8.66
N LEU A 660 -24.05 -47.24 -7.50
CA LEU A 660 -23.72 -48.59 -7.01
C LEU A 660 -22.21 -48.87 -6.98
N LEU A 661 -21.41 -47.84 -6.72
CA LEU A 661 -19.96 -47.96 -6.64
C LEU A 661 -19.53 -48.52 -5.28
N SER A 662 -18.36 -49.17 -5.27
CA SER A 662 -17.75 -49.61 -4.02
C SER A 662 -17.44 -48.43 -3.09
N GLU A 663 -17.44 -48.68 -1.79
CA GLU A 663 -17.09 -47.70 -0.77
C GLU A 663 -15.71 -47.05 -1.03
N THR A 664 -14.74 -47.87 -1.48
CA THR A 664 -13.40 -47.42 -1.87
C THR A 664 -13.45 -46.48 -3.06
N MET A 665 -14.29 -46.73 -4.08
CA MET A 665 -14.42 -45.80 -5.20
C MET A 665 -15.14 -44.51 -4.82
N ALA A 666 -16.17 -44.57 -3.98
CA ALA A 666 -16.82 -43.36 -3.47
C ALA A 666 -15.82 -42.44 -2.73
N THR A 667 -14.96 -43.04 -1.90
CA THR A 667 -13.87 -42.33 -1.21
C THR A 667 -12.82 -41.80 -2.20
N THR A 668 -12.49 -42.58 -3.24
CA THR A 668 -11.50 -42.19 -4.28
C THR A 668 -11.96 -41.00 -5.09
N VAL A 669 -13.24 -40.93 -5.45
CA VAL A 669 -13.85 -39.82 -6.20
C VAL A 669 -13.79 -38.52 -5.39
N LEU A 670 -14.03 -38.57 -4.07
CA LEU A 670 -13.83 -37.43 -3.16
C LEU A 670 -12.35 -37.05 -2.99
N ALA A 671 -11.46 -38.04 -2.88
CA ALA A 671 -10.02 -37.80 -2.79
C ALA A 671 -9.50 -37.11 -4.06
N LEU A 672 -10.01 -37.50 -5.24
CA LEU A 672 -9.62 -36.92 -6.53
C LEU A 672 -9.95 -35.41 -6.62
N GLN A 673 -11.06 -34.98 -6.00
CA GLN A 673 -11.38 -33.55 -5.92
C GLN A 673 -10.29 -32.77 -5.18
N ASN A 674 -9.80 -33.31 -4.07
CA ASN A 674 -8.76 -32.70 -3.26
C ASN A 674 -7.40 -32.74 -3.97
N VAL A 675 -7.05 -33.83 -4.67
CA VAL A 675 -5.83 -33.91 -5.50
C VAL A 675 -5.79 -32.76 -6.51
N MET A 676 -6.89 -32.53 -7.22
CA MET A 676 -6.97 -31.42 -8.16
C MET A 676 -6.97 -30.05 -7.47
N GLY A 677 -7.52 -29.96 -6.26
CA GLY A 677 -7.50 -28.75 -5.44
C GLY A 677 -6.08 -28.29 -5.05
N ILE A 678 -5.12 -29.21 -4.91
CA ILE A 678 -3.70 -28.89 -4.67
C ILE A 678 -3.16 -28.07 -5.84
N LEU A 679 -3.37 -28.54 -7.08
CA LEU A 679 -2.91 -27.87 -8.29
C LEU A 679 -3.66 -26.55 -8.52
N ALA A 680 -4.96 -26.55 -8.28
CA ALA A 680 -5.80 -25.39 -8.53
C ALA A 680 -5.47 -24.20 -7.64
N SER A 681 -5.24 -24.42 -6.34
CA SER A 681 -4.97 -23.33 -5.41
C SER A 681 -3.65 -22.61 -5.77
N ALA A 682 -2.64 -23.37 -6.20
CA ALA A 682 -1.40 -22.80 -6.72
C ALA A 682 -1.61 -22.09 -8.07
N PHE A 683 -2.37 -22.68 -8.99
CA PHE A 683 -2.67 -22.11 -10.31
C PHE A 683 -3.42 -20.77 -10.22
N PHE A 684 -4.50 -20.71 -9.44
CA PHE A 684 -5.28 -19.47 -9.29
C PHE A 684 -4.52 -18.40 -8.50
N GLY A 685 -3.71 -18.79 -7.51
CA GLY A 685 -2.80 -17.86 -6.83
C GLY A 685 -1.77 -17.24 -7.79
N TRP A 686 -1.19 -18.05 -8.68
CA TRP A 686 -0.33 -17.57 -9.76
C TRP A 686 -1.07 -16.71 -10.77
N LEU A 687 -2.26 -17.13 -11.21
CA LEU A 687 -3.05 -16.40 -12.19
C LEU A 687 -3.45 -15.00 -11.69
N SER A 688 -3.75 -14.85 -10.39
CA SER A 688 -4.07 -13.56 -9.77
C SER A 688 -2.88 -12.58 -9.69
N ASP A 689 -1.64 -13.08 -9.59
CA ASP A 689 -0.43 -12.24 -9.48
C ASP A 689 0.41 -12.23 -10.77
N ASN A 690 -0.08 -12.86 -11.86
CA ASN A 690 0.69 -13.00 -13.09
C ASN A 690 0.91 -11.65 -13.79
N LYS A 691 2.16 -11.38 -14.16
CA LYS A 691 2.55 -10.15 -14.86
C LYS A 691 2.42 -10.25 -16.39
N GLN A 692 2.38 -11.47 -16.93
CA GLN A 692 2.31 -11.70 -18.38
C GLN A 692 0.88 -11.76 -18.91
N ILE A 693 0.00 -12.45 -18.17
CA ILE A 693 -1.43 -12.56 -18.50
C ILE A 693 -2.19 -11.77 -17.44
N VAL A 694 -2.42 -10.49 -17.70
CA VAL A 694 -3.10 -9.59 -16.76
C VAL A 694 -4.60 -9.76 -16.92
N LEU A 695 -5.20 -10.59 -16.07
CA LEU A 695 -6.65 -10.74 -15.95
C LEU A 695 -7.16 -9.92 -14.77
N SER A 696 -8.37 -9.36 -14.90
CA SER A 696 -9.02 -8.64 -13.80
C SER A 696 -9.42 -9.61 -12.67
N ALA A 697 -9.44 -9.16 -11.40
CA ALA A 697 -9.77 -10.06 -10.29
C ALA A 697 -11.22 -10.56 -10.35
N GLN A 698 -12.12 -9.83 -11.00
CA GLN A 698 -13.48 -10.29 -11.33
C GLN A 698 -13.43 -11.51 -12.26
N THR A 699 -12.64 -11.44 -13.33
CA THR A 699 -12.51 -12.53 -14.32
C THR A 699 -11.90 -13.77 -13.67
N VAL A 700 -10.82 -13.60 -12.93
CA VAL A 700 -10.12 -14.69 -12.23
C VAL A 700 -11.01 -15.37 -11.20
N SER A 701 -11.89 -14.62 -10.52
CA SER A 701 -12.84 -15.17 -9.53
C SER A 701 -14.07 -15.84 -10.17
N ALA A 702 -14.49 -15.41 -11.37
CA ALA A 702 -15.65 -15.99 -12.04
C ALA A 702 -15.34 -17.29 -12.79
N ILE A 703 -14.12 -17.46 -13.32
CA ILE A 703 -13.72 -18.70 -14.00
C ILE A 703 -13.99 -19.95 -13.13
N PRO A 704 -13.54 -20.03 -11.86
CA PRO A 704 -13.88 -21.10 -10.92
C PRO A 704 -15.37 -21.41 -10.81
N CYS A 705 -16.19 -20.37 -10.71
CA CYS A 705 -17.62 -20.48 -10.42
C CYS A 705 -18.40 -20.96 -11.65
N VAL A 706 -18.15 -20.35 -12.80
CA VAL A 706 -18.81 -20.71 -14.07
C VAL A 706 -18.46 -22.14 -14.47
N THR A 707 -17.18 -22.50 -14.42
CA THR A 707 -16.72 -23.83 -14.84
C THR A 707 -17.17 -24.94 -13.88
N SER A 708 -17.16 -24.69 -12.57
CA SER A 708 -17.68 -25.66 -11.59
C SER A 708 -19.19 -25.85 -11.71
N GLY A 709 -19.97 -24.79 -11.92
CA GLY A 709 -21.41 -24.90 -12.19
C GLY A 709 -21.71 -25.66 -13.48
N LEU A 710 -20.97 -25.40 -14.57
CA LEU A 710 -21.08 -26.18 -15.80
C LEU A 710 -20.70 -27.66 -15.58
N ALA A 711 -19.65 -27.94 -14.79
CA ALA A 711 -19.26 -29.31 -14.47
C ALA A 711 -20.35 -30.07 -13.69
N VAL A 712 -21.06 -29.41 -12.78
CA VAL A 712 -22.22 -29.99 -12.09
C VAL A 712 -23.30 -30.37 -13.11
N PHE A 713 -23.66 -29.47 -14.02
CA PHE A 713 -24.74 -29.76 -14.97
C PHE A 713 -24.35 -30.81 -16.01
N LEU A 714 -23.13 -30.74 -16.53
CA LEU A 714 -22.68 -31.54 -17.65
C LEU A 714 -22.20 -32.94 -17.22
N PHE A 715 -21.56 -33.05 -16.05
CA PHE A 715 -20.94 -34.29 -15.61
C PHE A 715 -21.70 -34.95 -14.47
N TRP A 716 -22.01 -34.23 -13.39
CA TRP A 716 -22.72 -34.83 -12.25
C TRP A 716 -24.18 -35.16 -12.60
N GLY A 717 -24.92 -34.20 -13.15
CA GLY A 717 -26.33 -34.39 -13.51
C GLY A 717 -26.57 -35.45 -14.58
N ASN A 718 -25.63 -35.63 -15.52
CA ASN A 718 -25.71 -36.64 -16.58
C ASN A 718 -25.06 -37.98 -16.21
N THR A 719 -24.61 -38.16 -14.97
CA THR A 719 -24.08 -39.45 -14.53
C THR A 719 -25.17 -40.52 -14.62
N THR A 720 -24.85 -41.65 -15.27
CA THR A 720 -25.73 -42.82 -15.37
C THR A 720 -25.49 -43.80 -14.23
N GLN A 721 -26.46 -44.68 -13.96
CA GLN A 721 -26.28 -45.79 -13.03
C GLN A 721 -25.09 -46.67 -13.48
N GLY A 722 -24.11 -46.90 -12.59
CA GLY A 722 -22.84 -47.59 -12.90
C GLY A 722 -21.80 -46.77 -13.67
N GLY A 723 -22.08 -45.52 -14.02
CA GLY A 723 -21.19 -44.66 -14.83
C GLY A 723 -20.06 -43.99 -14.03
N VAL A 724 -18.92 -44.68 -13.88
CA VAL A 724 -17.74 -44.15 -13.15
C VAL A 724 -17.08 -42.96 -13.87
N PHE A 725 -17.05 -42.97 -15.20
CA PHE A 725 -16.30 -42.00 -16.00
C PHE A 725 -16.73 -40.54 -15.77
N LEU A 726 -18.04 -40.28 -15.82
CA LEU A 726 -18.57 -38.92 -15.64
C LEU A 726 -18.38 -38.41 -14.20
N LEU A 727 -18.46 -39.30 -13.20
CA LEU A 727 -18.18 -38.94 -11.80
C LEU A 727 -16.70 -38.61 -11.56
N VAL A 728 -15.80 -39.34 -12.21
CA VAL A 728 -14.36 -39.05 -12.18
C VAL A 728 -14.08 -37.72 -12.86
N LEU A 729 -14.66 -37.49 -14.05
CA LEU A 729 -14.51 -36.23 -14.78
C LEU A 729 -15.07 -35.04 -13.98
N PHE A 730 -16.26 -35.21 -13.39
CA PHE A 730 -16.85 -34.24 -12.46
C PHE A 730 -15.90 -33.93 -11.32
N SER A 731 -15.33 -34.95 -10.68
CA SER A 731 -14.45 -34.76 -9.53
C SER A 731 -13.15 -34.06 -9.90
N ILE A 732 -12.59 -34.34 -11.07
CA ILE A 732 -11.41 -33.65 -11.56
C ILE A 732 -11.73 -32.17 -11.82
N THR A 733 -12.77 -31.90 -12.60
CA THR A 733 -13.10 -30.54 -13.03
C THR A 733 -13.62 -29.69 -11.86
N PHE A 734 -14.60 -30.19 -11.11
CA PHE A 734 -15.13 -29.51 -9.93
C PHE A 734 -14.04 -29.34 -8.86
N GLY A 735 -13.25 -30.39 -8.61
CA GLY A 735 -12.15 -30.35 -7.65
C GLY A 735 -11.10 -29.29 -7.99
N PHE A 736 -10.73 -29.16 -9.26
CA PHE A 736 -9.82 -28.11 -9.70
C PHE A 736 -10.46 -26.73 -9.52
N PHE A 737 -11.55 -26.45 -10.22
CA PHE A 737 -12.08 -25.09 -10.28
C PHE A 737 -12.68 -24.62 -8.94
N SER A 738 -13.48 -25.45 -8.29
CA SER A 738 -14.17 -25.07 -7.05
C SER A 738 -13.20 -24.86 -5.87
N SER A 739 -12.15 -25.70 -5.76
CA SER A 739 -11.14 -25.55 -4.70
C SER A 739 -10.21 -24.36 -4.91
N GLY A 740 -9.90 -24.03 -6.17
CA GLY A 740 -9.06 -22.89 -6.55
C GLY A 740 -9.65 -21.52 -6.22
N TYR A 741 -10.98 -21.42 -6.05
CA TYR A 741 -11.67 -20.15 -5.76
C TYR A 741 -11.10 -19.42 -4.53
N SER A 742 -10.74 -20.14 -3.49
CA SER A 742 -10.20 -19.54 -2.25
C SER A 742 -8.86 -18.83 -2.46
N ALA A 743 -8.10 -19.24 -3.49
CA ALA A 743 -6.81 -18.63 -3.83
C ALA A 743 -6.98 -17.30 -4.57
N THR A 744 -8.15 -17.03 -5.17
CA THR A 744 -8.42 -15.75 -5.85
C THR A 744 -8.60 -14.58 -4.88
N TRP A 745 -8.85 -14.87 -3.60
CA TRP A 745 -9.04 -13.86 -2.56
C TRP A 745 -7.82 -12.94 -2.40
N GLY A 746 -6.61 -13.42 -2.67
CA GLY A 746 -5.42 -12.57 -2.72
C GLY A 746 -5.52 -11.48 -3.78
N GLY A 747 -6.04 -11.81 -4.96
CA GLY A 747 -6.31 -10.85 -6.03
C GLY A 747 -7.47 -9.90 -5.72
N ILE A 748 -8.53 -10.40 -5.06
CA ILE A 748 -9.65 -9.56 -4.59
C ILE A 748 -9.16 -8.50 -3.60
N LEU A 749 -8.36 -8.92 -2.62
CA LEU A 749 -7.76 -8.01 -1.63
C LEU A 749 -6.92 -6.93 -2.31
N LYS A 750 -6.05 -7.33 -3.25
CA LYS A 750 -5.19 -6.41 -3.99
C LYS A 750 -6.00 -5.39 -4.80
N GLN A 751 -7.09 -5.82 -5.44
CA GLN A 751 -7.98 -4.89 -6.14
C GLN A 751 -8.65 -3.92 -5.18
N MET A 752 -9.19 -4.39 -4.06
CA MET A 752 -9.83 -3.51 -3.06
C MET A 752 -8.85 -2.52 -2.42
N GLU A 753 -7.60 -2.95 -2.19
CA GLU A 753 -6.50 -2.08 -1.76
C GLU A 753 -6.23 -0.97 -2.79
N ASN A 754 -6.19 -1.31 -4.09
CA ASN A 754 -6.02 -0.36 -5.18
C ASN A 754 -7.21 0.62 -5.28
N ASP A 755 -8.45 0.11 -5.30
CA ASP A 755 -9.68 0.92 -5.37
C ASP A 755 -9.77 1.91 -4.18
N SER A 756 -9.31 1.50 -2.99
CA SER A 756 -9.27 2.37 -1.80
C SER A 756 -8.15 3.42 -1.90
N ALA A 757 -6.99 3.03 -2.43
CA ALA A 757 -5.88 3.94 -2.67
C ALA A 757 -6.25 5.04 -3.68
N GLU A 758 -7.02 4.72 -4.72
CA GLU A 758 -7.55 5.69 -5.70
C GLU A 758 -8.51 6.70 -5.06
N ARG A 759 -9.28 6.29 -4.04
CA ARG A 759 -10.22 7.15 -3.32
C ARG A 759 -9.61 7.86 -2.10
N GLY A 760 -8.36 7.55 -1.75
CA GLY A 760 -7.70 8.08 -0.56
C GLY A 760 -8.29 7.57 0.76
N GLU A 761 -8.88 6.36 0.75
CA GLU A 761 -9.53 5.73 1.89
C GLU A 761 -8.62 4.67 2.51
N SER A 762 -8.62 4.55 3.84
CA SER A 762 -7.82 3.53 4.52
C SER A 762 -8.59 2.21 4.59
N ILE A 763 -7.91 1.10 4.25
CA ILE A 763 -8.51 -0.23 4.28
C ILE A 763 -7.63 -1.22 5.08
N ASP A 764 -8.28 -2.22 5.67
CA ASP A 764 -7.62 -3.27 6.44
C ASP A 764 -7.80 -4.63 5.74
N ALA A 765 -6.75 -5.08 5.05
CA ALA A 765 -6.82 -6.29 4.23
C ALA A 765 -7.03 -7.58 5.04
N GLY A 766 -6.54 -7.60 6.29
CA GLY A 766 -6.78 -8.71 7.21
C GLY A 766 -8.27 -8.81 7.58
N LEU A 767 -8.89 -7.68 7.90
CA LEU A 767 -10.31 -7.61 8.19
C LEU A 767 -11.17 -8.05 6.99
N ILE A 768 -10.86 -7.57 5.78
CA ILE A 768 -11.60 -7.99 4.57
C ILE A 768 -11.48 -9.51 4.37
N TYR A 769 -10.28 -10.06 4.52
CA TYR A 769 -10.07 -11.50 4.38
C TYR A 769 -10.91 -12.27 5.41
N GLY A 770 -10.97 -11.79 6.65
CA GLY A 770 -11.84 -12.32 7.69
C GLY A 770 -13.33 -12.24 7.32
N LEU A 771 -13.78 -11.11 6.79
CA LEU A 771 -15.17 -10.89 6.34
C LEU A 771 -15.55 -11.84 5.20
N ILE A 772 -14.70 -11.97 4.19
CA ILE A 772 -14.89 -12.90 3.07
C ILE A 772 -15.03 -14.35 3.59
N ASN A 773 -14.20 -14.75 4.56
CA ASN A 773 -14.33 -16.06 5.20
C ASN A 773 -15.66 -16.22 5.94
N GLY A 774 -16.10 -15.20 6.69
CA GLY A 774 -17.40 -15.23 7.37
C GLY A 774 -18.56 -15.37 6.41
N VAL A 775 -18.55 -14.62 5.30
CA VAL A 775 -19.55 -14.71 4.25
C VAL A 775 -19.60 -16.11 3.63
N ARG A 776 -18.44 -16.73 3.40
CA ARG A 776 -18.37 -18.13 2.97
C ARG A 776 -19.02 -19.07 3.99
N GLY A 777 -18.78 -18.84 5.28
CA GLY A 777 -19.40 -19.60 6.38
C GLY A 777 -20.93 -19.52 6.37
N VAL A 778 -21.48 -18.32 6.15
CA VAL A 778 -22.94 -18.15 5.99
C VAL A 778 -23.44 -18.95 4.78
N GLY A 779 -22.73 -18.90 3.65
CA GLY A 779 -23.05 -19.71 2.46
C GLY A 779 -23.06 -21.22 2.76
N TYR A 780 -22.06 -21.73 3.48
CA TYR A 780 -21.99 -23.14 3.88
C TYR A 780 -23.20 -23.57 4.71
N LEU A 781 -23.61 -22.76 5.69
CA LEU A 781 -24.76 -23.06 6.53
C LEU A 781 -26.06 -23.05 5.73
N VAL A 782 -26.23 -22.08 4.83
CA VAL A 782 -27.40 -22.02 3.94
C VAL A 782 -27.41 -23.22 3.00
N GLY A 783 -26.27 -23.61 2.43
CA GLY A 783 -26.15 -24.79 1.57
C GLY A 783 -26.51 -26.08 2.30
N GLY A 784 -25.94 -26.31 3.48
CA GLY A 784 -26.23 -27.48 4.30
C GLY A 784 -27.66 -27.54 4.83
N ALA A 785 -28.27 -26.39 5.15
CA ALA A 785 -29.69 -26.34 5.48
C ALA A 785 -30.53 -26.67 4.24
N ALA A 786 -30.29 -25.99 3.11
CA ALA A 786 -31.04 -26.18 1.88
C ALA A 786 -30.95 -27.62 1.34
N SER A 787 -29.80 -28.28 1.49
CA SER A 787 -29.61 -29.66 1.01
C SER A 787 -30.58 -30.65 1.66
N VAL A 788 -30.91 -30.50 2.93
CA VAL A 788 -31.89 -31.35 3.62
C VAL A 788 -33.27 -31.23 2.96
N TRP A 789 -33.71 -30.00 2.68
CA TRP A 789 -34.99 -29.75 2.00
C TRP A 789 -34.99 -30.30 0.57
N LEU A 790 -33.87 -30.15 -0.14
CA LEU A 790 -33.71 -30.60 -1.52
C LEU A 790 -33.70 -32.12 -1.65
N ILE A 791 -33.06 -32.84 -0.72
CA ILE A 791 -33.11 -34.31 -0.68
C ILE A 791 -34.52 -34.79 -0.34
N ASN A 792 -35.21 -34.12 0.60
CA ASN A 792 -36.58 -34.46 0.97
C ASN A 792 -37.61 -34.14 -0.14
N ALA A 793 -37.27 -33.25 -1.08
CA ALA A 793 -38.13 -32.93 -2.22
C ALA A 793 -38.26 -34.09 -3.23
N GLY A 794 -37.37 -35.10 -3.17
CA GLY A 794 -37.44 -36.29 -4.02
C GLY A 794 -36.91 -36.07 -5.43
N THR A 795 -37.52 -36.70 -6.43
CA THR A 795 -37.03 -36.73 -7.82
C THR A 795 -37.67 -35.66 -8.70
N ILE A 796 -36.90 -35.00 -9.58
CA ILE A 796 -37.41 -33.93 -10.47
C ILE A 796 -38.08 -34.47 -11.75
N SER A 797 -37.72 -35.68 -12.19
CA SER A 797 -38.30 -36.29 -13.40
C SER A 797 -38.38 -37.81 -13.29
N ASP A 798 -39.29 -38.41 -14.05
CA ASP A 798 -39.48 -39.88 -14.13
C ASP A 798 -38.31 -40.62 -14.82
N CYS A 799 -37.35 -39.89 -15.39
CA CYS A 799 -36.17 -40.45 -16.05
C CYS A 799 -35.08 -40.82 -15.02
N GLN A 800 -35.25 -41.94 -14.32
CA GLN A 800 -34.28 -42.47 -13.33
C GLN A 800 -32.89 -42.86 -13.89
N HIS A 801 -32.67 -42.72 -15.20
CA HIS A 801 -31.45 -43.16 -15.86
C HIS A 801 -30.25 -42.22 -15.66
N PHE A 802 -30.51 -40.94 -15.41
CA PHE A 802 -29.49 -39.91 -15.18
C PHE A 802 -29.57 -39.36 -13.76
N GLY A 803 -28.49 -38.75 -13.27
CA GLY A 803 -28.40 -38.17 -11.94
C GLY A 803 -29.53 -37.19 -11.60
N TYR A 804 -30.07 -36.45 -12.58
CA TYR A 804 -31.25 -35.59 -12.38
C TYR A 804 -32.54 -36.32 -11.98
N GLY A 805 -32.67 -37.60 -12.37
CA GLY A 805 -33.80 -38.44 -11.99
C GLY A 805 -33.61 -39.16 -10.65
N SER A 806 -32.48 -38.95 -9.98
CA SER A 806 -32.24 -39.48 -8.63
C SER A 806 -32.87 -38.58 -7.54
N THR A 807 -32.92 -39.08 -6.31
CA THR A 807 -33.29 -38.29 -5.11
C THR A 807 -32.37 -37.08 -4.89
N TYR A 808 -31.20 -37.08 -5.50
CA TYR A 808 -30.24 -35.98 -5.47
C TYR A 808 -30.44 -34.97 -6.60
N GLY A 809 -31.42 -35.19 -7.50
CA GLY A 809 -31.70 -34.28 -8.63
C GLY A 809 -31.87 -32.80 -8.21
N PRO A 810 -32.76 -32.47 -7.24
CA PRO A 810 -32.92 -31.10 -6.74
C PRO A 810 -31.62 -30.51 -6.20
N LEU A 811 -30.84 -31.34 -5.51
CA LEU A 811 -29.53 -30.96 -4.98
C LEU A 811 -28.55 -30.61 -6.10
N ILE A 812 -28.50 -31.42 -7.18
CA ILE A 812 -27.62 -31.19 -8.32
C ILE A 812 -27.98 -29.88 -9.04
N LEU A 813 -29.26 -29.65 -9.32
CA LEU A 813 -29.71 -28.40 -9.94
C LEU A 813 -29.36 -27.18 -9.09
N PHE A 814 -29.66 -27.24 -7.79
CA PHE A 814 -29.35 -26.18 -6.86
C PHE A 814 -27.84 -25.90 -6.83
N THR A 815 -27.02 -26.95 -6.70
CA THR A 815 -25.56 -26.84 -6.66
C THR A 815 -25.01 -26.17 -7.92
N GLY A 816 -25.51 -26.56 -9.10
CA GLY A 816 -25.09 -25.96 -10.37
C GLY A 816 -25.48 -24.49 -10.48
N LEU A 817 -26.72 -24.15 -10.10
CA LEU A 817 -27.23 -22.77 -10.15
C LEU A 817 -26.48 -21.84 -9.21
N VAL A 818 -26.28 -22.23 -7.95
CA VAL A 818 -25.54 -21.39 -6.99
C VAL A 818 -24.05 -21.30 -7.35
N SER A 819 -23.45 -22.36 -7.89
CA SER A 819 -22.06 -22.31 -8.37
C SER A 819 -21.91 -21.33 -9.54
N LEU A 820 -22.84 -21.33 -10.51
CA LEU A 820 -22.86 -20.34 -11.60
C LEU A 820 -23.10 -18.91 -11.07
N ALA A 821 -24.01 -18.74 -10.12
CA ALA A 821 -24.29 -17.45 -9.50
C ALA A 821 -23.07 -16.85 -8.77
N GLY A 822 -22.15 -17.69 -8.28
CA GLY A 822 -20.85 -17.25 -7.77
C GLY A 822 -20.01 -16.48 -8.81
N GLY A 823 -20.25 -16.70 -10.11
CA GLY A 823 -19.59 -15.99 -11.21
C GLY A 823 -20.17 -14.61 -11.52
N TRP A 824 -21.23 -14.18 -10.81
CA TRP A 824 -21.95 -12.93 -11.06
C TRP A 824 -21.05 -11.69 -11.04
N VAL A 825 -19.91 -11.73 -10.34
CA VAL A 825 -18.98 -10.60 -10.24
C VAL A 825 -18.49 -10.09 -11.61
N VAL A 826 -18.53 -10.90 -12.67
CA VAL A 826 -18.21 -10.45 -14.05
C VAL A 826 -19.24 -9.45 -14.57
N ILE A 827 -20.50 -9.51 -14.14
CA ILE A 827 -21.55 -8.57 -14.56
C ILE A 827 -21.26 -7.16 -14.04
N TRP A 828 -20.52 -7.03 -12.94
CA TRP A 828 -20.05 -5.72 -12.47
C TRP A 828 -19.14 -5.04 -13.52
N SER A 829 -18.33 -5.78 -14.27
CA SER A 829 -17.55 -5.19 -15.37
C SER A 829 -18.42 -4.64 -16.51
N TRP A 830 -19.70 -5.00 -16.55
CA TRP A 830 -20.69 -4.52 -17.52
C TRP A 830 -21.69 -3.53 -16.90
N TRP A 831 -21.51 -3.17 -15.62
CA TRP A 831 -22.41 -2.27 -14.91
C TRP A 831 -22.07 -0.81 -15.28
N PRO A 832 -23.02 -0.02 -15.81
CA PRO A 832 -22.75 1.36 -16.18
C PRO A 832 -22.33 2.19 -14.96
N GLU A 833 -21.32 3.04 -15.11
CA GLU A 833 -20.79 3.89 -14.02
C GLU A 833 -21.88 4.73 -13.33
N SER A 834 -22.95 5.10 -14.06
CA SER A 834 -24.08 5.92 -13.60
C SER A 834 -24.94 5.29 -12.49
N TRP A 835 -24.81 3.99 -12.23
CA TRP A 835 -25.59 3.28 -11.21
C TRP A 835 -24.80 2.99 -9.92
N THR A 836 -23.53 3.39 -9.85
CA THR A 836 -22.76 3.32 -8.61
C THR A 836 -23.11 4.51 -7.74
N PHE A 837 -23.87 4.27 -6.66
CA PHE A 837 -24.17 5.29 -5.64
C PHE A 837 -22.84 5.88 -5.13
N GLY A 838 -22.54 7.14 -5.49
CA GLY A 838 -21.47 7.90 -4.84
C GLY A 838 -20.50 8.70 -5.71
N ARG A 839 -20.69 8.87 -7.02
CA ARG A 839 -20.07 10.01 -7.74
C ARG A 839 -21.09 11.15 -7.80
N ARG A 840 -21.16 11.97 -6.75
CA ARG A 840 -21.77 13.31 -6.86
C ARG A 840 -20.67 14.29 -7.26
N SER A 841 -20.79 14.73 -8.52
CA SER A 841 -20.40 16.01 -9.14
C SER A 841 -19.40 16.89 -8.40
#